data_AF-A0A3B9AMP4-F1
#
_entry.id   AF-A0A3B9AMP4-F1
#
_cell.length_a   1.000
_cell.length_b   1.000
_cell.length_c   1.000
_cell.angle_alpha   90.00
_cell.angle_beta   90.00
_cell.angle_gamma   90.00
#
_symmetry.space_group_name_H-M   'P 1'
#
loop_
_entity.id
_entity.type
_entity.pdbx_description
1 polymer ?
#
loop_
_entity_poly.entity_id
_entity_poly.type
_entity_poly.pdbx_seq_one_letter_code
_entity_poly.pdbx_strand_id
1 'polypeptide(L)'
;MKRTIFIATLIFVMLSGALHAQYFGRNKPRYNQQPFKVTETEHFVIYDYLDNPEKLKEIAASAELWYDMHSKVLKDTFTTKNPLIIYNDHAGFQQTNAIMGDISVGTGGVTEGLRNRVVFPVAPTNQQTHHVIGHELVHAFQYNMVLNGDSTSMRNLANIPLWMIEGLAEYLSIGRIDANTSLWMRDAVLNDQVPRIKDLDSGKYFPYRWGQAFWGFITGIYSDEAIEPLFMNTAKYGLQNAVPITLGISVDSLSNHWRRTLKDHYGRWAIKGKKEDLPGKILLDDDNAGQMNISPVLSPNGKYVIFLSEKNLFSTDLFLADAKTGKVMRRVYSTTSNGDTDHLNYLESAGTWSPDSKRFAFDAYEKGRSVLIVKDIFKGRKTQKIKIPGVPAFSNPAWSPDGKSIVVTGLVNGQTDLYQYTFKSKKVKRLTNDRYSEILPSWSADGTSLAFSTDALSIDRGRTNGAYTMNLAVMDMVNERVENIDVFPGSDNMNPQYDKTGNIFFLSNRDGRRNLYRYDVSTKKVFQLTDLMTGITGITPYSPAISVADDRDKILYTYYSKGRYIIHQAKDADFEAKEVEPTAVDQVAAALPPFNPKQKDMVNIGLRLMDNELEENPQMKAKKFQPKFQLDYLGGSTGVGVNTGNSGFGAQTGLAGGVDALFSDILGNNQLYAGAVLNGDIQDAGGQVSYINQKNRIGWGINAYHFAFQNGFYQRGEVVTVETPSGPTPLYKEILGINRVFQQRIGATVFYPFSVTKRVELGAATEFFSSRVTEYNNYYTFDQFGNIISFYGSDRQRLPKGASLNLNNIQAAFVGDNSYFGFTAPLKGWRYRVGVEQYLLGDYNFTAFLADGRKYFYAKPFTFAVRGLAYARTGKESTAFSLQFPLFAGNSFFVRGYDQDVYESNTDSLFIFRTVGSKMLIGNFEIRIPFTGPRQLSLFKSNFLLTDLNLFFDAGLSFFETEDLKDLKQDGFIQHVPILSTGVSLRVNLMGYLVLEPYFALPISAPEDKRSWRFGLNFIPGW
;
A
#
# COMPACT_ATOMS: atom_id res chain seq x y z
N MET A 1 39.85 12.03 -11.03
CA MET A 1 39.51 10.74 -10.37
C MET A 1 38.51 10.83 -9.20
N LYS A 2 38.13 12.01 -8.68
CA LYS A 2 37.19 12.12 -7.54
C LYS A 2 35.70 12.27 -7.92
N ARG A 3 35.35 12.47 -9.20
CA ARG A 3 33.95 12.59 -9.67
C ARG A 3 33.34 11.28 -10.19
N THR A 4 34.16 10.31 -10.57
CA THR A 4 33.72 9.03 -11.16
C THR A 4 33.28 8.01 -10.10
N ILE A 5 33.76 8.15 -8.87
CA ILE A 5 33.45 7.23 -7.75
C ILE A 5 32.06 7.53 -7.16
N PHE A 6 31.60 8.78 -7.19
CA PHE A 6 30.28 9.18 -6.67
C PHE A 6 29.11 8.79 -7.60
N ILE A 7 29.38 8.61 -8.89
CA ILE A 7 28.38 8.21 -9.90
C ILE A 7 28.23 6.67 -9.94
N ALA A 8 29.29 5.92 -9.64
CA ALA A 8 29.23 4.46 -9.57
C ALA A 8 28.39 3.96 -8.37
N THR A 9 28.37 4.70 -7.25
CA THR A 9 27.56 4.35 -6.06
C THR A 9 26.06 4.59 -6.27
N LEU A 10 25.68 5.49 -7.18
CA LEU A 10 24.28 5.84 -7.45
C LEU A 10 23.60 4.90 -8.46
N ILE A 11 24.37 4.22 -9.31
CA ILE A 11 23.85 3.29 -10.33
C ILE A 11 23.62 1.88 -9.75
N PHE A 12 24.26 1.52 -8.63
CA PHE A 12 24.18 0.18 -8.03
C PHE A 12 23.00 -0.04 -7.05
N VAL A 13 22.24 1.00 -6.71
CA VAL A 13 21.10 0.93 -5.77
C VAL A 13 19.76 0.64 -6.48
N MET A 14 19.72 0.57 -7.81
CA MET A 14 18.47 0.53 -8.58
C MET A 14 17.77 -0.84 -8.74
N LEU A 15 18.24 -1.94 -8.13
CA LEU A 15 17.71 -3.29 -8.46
C LEU A 15 17.62 -4.29 -7.28
N SER A 16 16.98 -3.92 -6.17
CA SER A 16 16.62 -4.90 -5.14
C SER A 16 15.22 -4.64 -4.55
N GLY A 17 14.36 -5.67 -4.59
CA GLY A 17 13.01 -5.65 -4.00
C GLY A 17 13.06 -5.61 -2.47
N ALA A 18 11.98 -5.09 -1.86
CA ALA A 18 11.83 -4.93 -0.43
C ALA A 18 11.82 -6.28 0.31
N LEU A 19 12.98 -6.70 0.83
CA LEU A 19 13.08 -7.79 1.80
C LEU A 19 12.72 -7.22 3.18
N HIS A 20 11.51 -7.52 3.68
CA HIS A 20 11.05 -7.16 5.03
C HIS A 20 11.86 -7.88 6.12
N ALA A 21 13.08 -7.38 6.38
CA ALA A 21 14.04 -7.99 7.31
C ALA A 21 14.01 -7.39 8.73
N GLN A 22 13.14 -6.41 9.01
CA GLN A 22 12.54 -6.31 10.34
C GLN A 22 11.17 -6.97 10.24
N TYR A 23 10.88 -7.94 11.11
CA TYR A 23 9.65 -8.72 11.16
C TYR A 23 8.41 -7.86 11.57
N PHE A 24 8.22 -6.73 10.89
CA PHE A 24 7.04 -5.88 10.82
C PHE A 24 6.22 -6.33 9.62
N GLY A 25 4.92 -6.13 9.70
CA GLY A 25 4.01 -6.45 8.62
C GLY A 25 2.71 -7.01 9.15
N ARG A 26 1.62 -6.42 8.67
CA ARG A 26 0.27 -6.93 8.89
C ARG A 26 0.10 -8.25 8.17
N ASN A 27 -0.77 -9.09 8.72
CA ASN A 27 -1.12 -10.35 8.08
C ASN A 27 -2.11 -10.08 6.94
N LYS A 28 -2.06 -10.93 5.91
CA LYS A 28 -3.09 -11.02 4.87
C LYS A 28 -3.95 -12.29 5.12
N PRO A 29 -4.83 -12.31 6.14
CA PRO A 29 -5.56 -13.52 6.55
C PRO A 29 -6.53 -14.01 5.47
N ARG A 30 -6.59 -15.35 5.27
CA ARG A 30 -7.63 -16.00 4.46
C ARG A 30 -8.82 -16.37 5.34
N TYR A 31 -9.86 -15.55 5.36
CA TYR A 31 -11.05 -15.80 6.18
C TYR A 31 -12.03 -16.76 5.50
N ASN A 32 -12.15 -16.67 4.17
CA ASN A 32 -13.04 -17.52 3.37
C ASN A 32 -12.21 -18.38 2.41
N GLN A 33 -12.69 -19.59 2.11
CA GLN A 33 -12.16 -20.39 1.01
C GLN A 33 -12.75 -19.89 -0.32
N GLN A 34 -11.91 -19.77 -1.34
CA GLN A 34 -12.28 -19.32 -2.68
C GLN A 34 -12.08 -20.48 -3.66
N PRO A 35 -13.12 -21.27 -3.96
CA PRO A 35 -13.01 -22.44 -4.84
C PRO A 35 -12.99 -21.99 -6.31
N PHE A 36 -11.85 -21.49 -6.77
CA PHE A 36 -11.69 -21.00 -8.14
C PHE A 36 -12.02 -22.08 -9.18
N LYS A 37 -12.92 -21.74 -10.10
CA LYS A 37 -13.25 -22.42 -11.35
C LYS A 37 -12.39 -21.83 -12.46
N VAL A 38 -12.25 -22.55 -13.57
CA VAL A 38 -11.51 -22.06 -14.75
C VAL A 38 -12.39 -22.15 -15.98
N THR A 39 -12.50 -21.04 -16.68
CA THR A 39 -13.22 -20.93 -17.95
C THR A 39 -12.32 -20.29 -18.97
N GLU A 40 -12.25 -20.83 -20.18
CA GLU A 40 -11.50 -20.21 -21.27
C GLU A 40 -12.43 -19.59 -22.30
N THR A 41 -12.01 -18.47 -22.85
CA THR A 41 -12.57 -17.82 -24.04
C THR A 41 -11.53 -17.89 -25.18
N GLU A 42 -11.69 -17.09 -26.24
CA GLU A 42 -10.71 -17.02 -27.33
C GLU A 42 -9.37 -16.48 -26.83
N HIS A 43 -9.39 -15.33 -26.15
CA HIS A 43 -8.17 -14.63 -25.72
C HIS A 43 -7.86 -14.76 -24.23
N PHE A 44 -8.75 -15.33 -23.41
CA PHE A 44 -8.59 -15.33 -21.95
C PHE A 44 -8.70 -16.70 -21.28
N VAL A 45 -8.00 -16.82 -20.15
CA VAL A 45 -8.22 -17.86 -19.13
C VAL A 45 -8.75 -17.20 -17.88
N ILE A 46 -10.03 -17.39 -17.59
CA ILE A 46 -10.76 -16.76 -16.50
C ILE A 46 -10.76 -17.68 -15.28
N TYR A 47 -10.31 -17.15 -14.15
CA TYR A 47 -10.33 -17.76 -12.84
C TYR A 47 -11.32 -17.01 -11.95
N ASP A 48 -12.45 -17.61 -11.63
CA ASP A 48 -13.50 -16.99 -10.81
C ASP A 48 -14.03 -17.96 -9.75
N TYR A 49 -14.77 -17.45 -8.76
CA TYR A 49 -15.61 -18.28 -7.89
C TYR A 49 -17.02 -17.68 -7.78
N LEU A 50 -17.48 -17.06 -8.88
CA LEU A 50 -18.82 -16.53 -9.00
C LEU A 50 -19.81 -17.69 -9.06
N ASP A 51 -20.92 -17.52 -8.34
CA ASP A 51 -22.07 -18.42 -8.42
C ASP A 51 -23.20 -17.73 -9.20
N ASN A 52 -22.83 -17.19 -10.37
CA ASN A 52 -23.70 -16.49 -11.31
C ASN A 52 -23.14 -16.65 -12.74
N PRO A 53 -23.61 -17.64 -13.51
CA PRO A 53 -23.08 -17.93 -14.84
C PRO A 53 -23.36 -16.81 -15.85
N GLU A 54 -24.51 -16.14 -15.75
CA GLU A 54 -24.85 -15.00 -16.61
C GLU A 54 -23.89 -13.84 -16.38
N LYS A 55 -23.56 -13.54 -15.11
CA LYS A 55 -22.59 -12.48 -14.81
C LYS A 55 -21.19 -12.81 -15.32
N LEU A 56 -20.76 -14.06 -15.19
CA LEU A 56 -19.47 -14.50 -15.73
C LEU A 56 -19.42 -14.34 -17.26
N LYS A 57 -20.53 -14.64 -17.94
CA LYS A 57 -20.67 -14.48 -19.37
C LYS A 57 -20.62 -13.01 -19.80
N GLU A 58 -21.29 -12.12 -19.09
CA GLU A 58 -21.20 -10.66 -19.31
C GLU A 58 -19.75 -10.14 -19.17
N ILE A 59 -19.04 -10.59 -18.12
CA ILE A 59 -17.64 -10.20 -17.89
C ILE A 59 -16.74 -10.74 -19.01
N ALA A 60 -16.94 -12.00 -19.42
CA ALA A 60 -16.21 -12.61 -20.51
C ALA A 60 -16.42 -11.85 -21.84
N ALA A 61 -17.68 -11.52 -22.17
CA ALA A 61 -18.01 -10.75 -23.36
C ALA A 61 -17.38 -9.35 -23.32
N SER A 62 -17.41 -8.69 -22.15
CA SER A 62 -16.75 -7.41 -21.95
C SER A 62 -15.23 -7.49 -22.13
N ALA A 63 -14.58 -8.58 -21.69
CA ALA A 63 -13.14 -8.74 -21.85
C ALA A 63 -12.73 -8.93 -23.31
N GLU A 64 -13.48 -9.74 -24.07
CA GLU A 64 -13.25 -9.95 -25.51
C GLU A 64 -13.47 -8.67 -26.31
N LEU A 65 -14.52 -7.91 -25.98
CA LEU A 65 -14.80 -6.62 -26.60
C LEU A 65 -13.64 -5.61 -26.39
N TRP A 66 -13.15 -5.51 -25.15
CA TRP A 66 -12.02 -4.63 -24.84
C TRP A 66 -10.71 -5.10 -25.49
N TYR A 67 -10.49 -6.41 -25.61
CA TYR A 67 -9.35 -6.97 -26.33
C TYR A 67 -9.35 -6.53 -27.80
N ASP A 68 -10.48 -6.70 -28.48
CA ASP A 68 -10.61 -6.35 -29.90
C ASP A 68 -10.36 -4.83 -30.11
N MET A 69 -10.97 -3.98 -29.29
CA MET A 69 -10.74 -2.54 -29.34
C MET A 69 -9.26 -2.18 -29.11
N HIS A 70 -8.64 -2.69 -28.05
CA HIS A 70 -7.27 -2.33 -27.70
C HIS A 70 -6.25 -2.86 -28.70
N SER A 71 -6.45 -4.09 -29.21
CA SER A 71 -5.58 -4.68 -30.22
C SER A 71 -5.53 -3.86 -31.51
N LYS A 72 -6.67 -3.30 -31.96
CA LYS A 72 -6.77 -2.42 -33.13
C LYS A 72 -6.01 -1.10 -32.93
N VAL A 73 -6.10 -0.49 -31.74
CA VAL A 73 -5.47 0.81 -31.43
C VAL A 73 -3.97 0.67 -31.17
N LEU A 74 -3.58 -0.32 -30.37
CA LEU A 74 -2.20 -0.57 -29.98
C LEU A 74 -1.41 -1.38 -31.01
N LYS A 75 -2.09 -1.95 -32.01
CA LYS A 75 -1.52 -2.76 -33.10
C LYS A 75 -0.73 -3.96 -32.55
N ASP A 76 -1.27 -4.59 -31.52
CA ASP A 76 -0.63 -5.69 -30.80
C ASP A 76 -1.66 -6.79 -30.47
N THR A 77 -1.19 -8.01 -30.23
CA THR A 77 -2.02 -9.19 -29.91
C THR A 77 -1.33 -10.07 -28.88
N PHE A 78 -2.12 -10.86 -28.14
CA PHE A 78 -1.54 -11.82 -27.20
C PHE A 78 -1.19 -13.13 -27.89
N THR A 79 0.08 -13.55 -27.79
CA THR A 79 0.54 -14.85 -28.30
C THR A 79 0.00 -16.03 -27.48
N THR A 80 -0.34 -15.78 -26.22
CA THR A 80 -0.94 -16.75 -25.30
C THR A 80 -2.16 -16.13 -24.62
N LYS A 81 -3.17 -16.95 -24.32
CA LYS A 81 -4.37 -16.48 -23.62
C LYS A 81 -4.03 -15.79 -22.30
N ASN A 82 -4.55 -14.60 -22.10
CA ASN A 82 -4.23 -13.78 -20.95
C ASN A 82 -5.02 -14.23 -19.69
N PRO A 83 -4.40 -14.37 -18.50
CA PRO A 83 -5.11 -14.77 -17.30
C PRO A 83 -5.94 -13.63 -16.69
N LEU A 84 -7.23 -13.86 -16.44
CA LEU A 84 -8.11 -12.97 -15.66
C LEU A 84 -8.46 -13.64 -14.33
N ILE A 85 -8.21 -12.99 -13.20
CA ILE A 85 -8.56 -13.49 -11.86
C ILE A 85 -9.62 -12.58 -11.25
N ILE A 86 -10.84 -13.12 -11.11
CA ILE A 86 -12.04 -12.39 -10.71
C ILE A 86 -12.42 -12.75 -9.28
N TYR A 87 -12.63 -11.72 -8.46
CA TYR A 87 -13.15 -11.85 -7.10
C TYR A 87 -14.61 -11.38 -7.04
N ASN A 88 -15.46 -12.06 -6.27
CA ASN A 88 -16.89 -11.71 -6.19
C ASN A 88 -17.16 -10.32 -5.58
N ASP A 89 -16.22 -9.81 -4.78
CA ASP A 89 -16.32 -8.52 -4.10
C ASP A 89 -14.93 -8.04 -3.65
N HIS A 90 -14.84 -6.77 -3.27
CA HIS A 90 -13.58 -6.15 -2.86
C HIS A 90 -12.97 -6.78 -1.60
N ALA A 91 -13.76 -7.28 -0.65
CA ALA A 91 -13.23 -7.95 0.55
C ALA A 91 -12.60 -9.31 0.22
N GLY A 92 -13.11 -10.00 -0.80
CA GLY A 92 -12.48 -11.17 -1.42
C GLY A 92 -11.17 -10.82 -2.15
N PHE A 93 -11.11 -9.66 -2.80
CA PHE A 93 -9.92 -9.18 -3.50
C PHE A 93 -8.79 -8.73 -2.58
N GLN A 94 -9.09 -8.05 -1.47
CA GLN A 94 -8.12 -7.76 -0.38
C GLN A 94 -7.45 -9.02 0.16
N GLN A 95 -8.12 -10.15 -0.08
CA GLN A 95 -7.71 -11.47 0.28
C GLN A 95 -6.89 -12.18 -0.83
N THR A 96 -6.48 -11.54 -1.92
CA THR A 96 -5.70 -12.23 -2.96
C THR A 96 -4.28 -12.60 -2.51
N ASN A 97 -3.78 -13.76 -2.90
CA ASN A 97 -2.35 -14.09 -2.85
C ASN A 97 -1.64 -13.80 -4.19
N ALA A 98 -2.39 -13.47 -5.25
CA ALA A 98 -1.84 -13.20 -6.57
C ALA A 98 -1.09 -11.86 -6.64
N ILE A 99 -1.39 -10.92 -5.74
CA ILE A 99 -0.72 -9.63 -5.62
C ILE A 99 -0.02 -9.55 -4.26
N MET A 100 1.28 -9.20 -4.28
CA MET A 100 2.08 -8.97 -3.08
C MET A 100 1.66 -7.65 -2.41
N GLY A 101 1.62 -7.61 -1.08
CA GLY A 101 1.27 -6.41 -0.30
C GLY A 101 -0.22 -6.27 0.06
N ASP A 102 -0.52 -5.20 0.79
CA ASP A 102 -1.88 -4.83 1.21
C ASP A 102 -2.62 -4.14 0.06
N ILE A 103 -3.89 -4.49 -0.15
CA ILE A 103 -4.75 -3.88 -1.17
C ILE A 103 -5.62 -2.83 -0.50
N SER A 104 -5.49 -1.58 -0.97
CA SER A 104 -6.32 -0.48 -0.51
C SER A 104 -7.77 -0.66 -0.99
N VAL A 105 -8.71 -0.11 -0.23
CA VAL A 105 -10.13 -0.03 -0.65
C VAL A 105 -10.33 0.71 -1.98
N GLY A 106 -9.37 1.54 -2.39
CA GLY A 106 -9.39 2.27 -3.66
C GLY A 106 -8.80 1.55 -4.85
N THR A 107 -8.28 0.34 -4.66
CA THR A 107 -7.73 -0.45 -5.77
C THR A 107 -8.88 -1.19 -6.46
N GLY A 108 -9.26 -0.73 -7.66
CA GLY A 108 -10.30 -1.34 -8.48
C GLY A 108 -9.84 -2.57 -9.28
N GLY A 109 -8.55 -2.67 -9.58
CA GLY A 109 -7.92 -3.77 -10.29
C GLY A 109 -6.39 -3.62 -10.23
N VAL A 110 -5.67 -4.67 -10.61
CA VAL A 110 -4.21 -4.64 -10.81
C VAL A 110 -3.83 -5.58 -11.94
N THR A 111 -2.94 -5.13 -12.81
CA THR A 111 -2.26 -5.97 -13.80
C THR A 111 -0.81 -6.20 -13.38
N GLU A 112 -0.42 -7.47 -13.27
CA GLU A 112 0.92 -7.87 -12.84
C GLU A 112 1.83 -8.05 -14.06
N GLY A 113 2.98 -7.37 -14.06
CA GLY A 113 3.81 -7.25 -15.26
C GLY A 113 4.51 -8.53 -15.75
N LEU A 114 5.04 -9.38 -14.86
CA LEU A 114 5.83 -10.56 -15.27
C LEU A 114 4.97 -11.68 -15.86
N ARG A 115 3.79 -11.95 -15.28
CA ARG A 115 2.85 -12.96 -15.80
C ARG A 115 1.74 -12.39 -16.67
N ASN A 116 1.71 -11.07 -16.81
CA ASN A 116 0.70 -10.32 -17.53
C ASN A 116 -0.75 -10.55 -17.04
N ARG A 117 -0.94 -11.06 -15.82
CA ARG A 117 -2.27 -11.43 -15.32
C ARG A 117 -3.03 -10.21 -14.82
N VAL A 118 -4.32 -10.14 -15.14
CA VAL A 118 -5.24 -9.10 -14.70
C VAL A 118 -6.06 -9.62 -13.51
N VAL A 119 -6.07 -8.87 -12.40
CA VAL A 119 -6.69 -9.30 -11.13
C VAL A 119 -7.63 -8.20 -10.63
N PHE A 120 -8.92 -8.50 -10.47
CA PHE A 120 -9.90 -7.49 -10.05
C PHE A 120 -11.11 -8.10 -9.31
N PRO A 121 -11.78 -7.35 -8.41
CA PRO A 121 -13.11 -7.66 -7.92
C PRO A 121 -14.21 -7.17 -8.87
N VAL A 122 -15.37 -7.83 -8.82
CA VAL A 122 -16.62 -7.23 -9.35
C VAL A 122 -16.94 -5.98 -8.54
N ALA A 123 -17.18 -4.87 -9.24
CA ALA A 123 -17.47 -3.58 -8.64
C ALA A 123 -18.99 -3.40 -8.39
N PRO A 124 -19.41 -2.42 -7.55
CA PRO A 124 -20.83 -2.20 -7.25
C PRO A 124 -21.72 -1.85 -8.44
N THR A 125 -21.17 -1.34 -9.55
CA THR A 125 -21.94 -1.04 -10.76
C THR A 125 -21.40 -1.77 -11.98
N ASN A 126 -22.27 -2.00 -12.96
CA ASN A 126 -21.89 -2.57 -14.25
C ASN A 126 -20.85 -1.70 -14.96
N GLN A 127 -21.00 -0.37 -14.93
CA GLN A 127 -20.03 0.55 -15.52
C GLN A 127 -18.65 0.46 -14.86
N GLN A 128 -18.57 0.41 -13.53
CA GLN A 128 -17.28 0.29 -12.85
C GLN A 128 -16.57 -1.01 -13.21
N THR A 129 -17.31 -2.13 -13.25
CA THR A 129 -16.72 -3.42 -13.65
C THR A 129 -16.25 -3.39 -15.11
N HIS A 130 -17.08 -2.86 -16.01
CA HIS A 130 -16.76 -2.72 -17.43
C HIS A 130 -15.51 -1.84 -17.67
N HIS A 131 -15.43 -0.69 -16.99
CA HIS A 131 -14.29 0.22 -17.08
C HIS A 131 -13.01 -0.39 -16.52
N VAL A 132 -13.06 -1.07 -15.36
CA VAL A 132 -11.87 -1.73 -14.77
C VAL A 132 -11.32 -2.79 -15.72
N ILE A 133 -12.17 -3.60 -16.35
CA ILE A 133 -11.71 -4.58 -17.35
C ILE A 133 -10.99 -3.88 -18.50
N GLY A 134 -11.59 -2.81 -19.04
CA GLY A 134 -11.00 -2.02 -20.12
C GLY A 134 -9.66 -1.41 -19.72
N HIS A 135 -9.57 -0.83 -18.52
CA HIS A 135 -8.36 -0.19 -17.98
C HIS A 135 -7.23 -1.20 -17.76
N GLU A 136 -7.50 -2.30 -17.05
CA GLU A 136 -6.48 -3.30 -16.74
C GLU A 136 -5.98 -4.04 -17.99
N LEU A 137 -6.85 -4.27 -18.97
CA LEU A 137 -6.41 -4.85 -20.23
C LEU A 137 -5.43 -3.96 -20.99
N VAL A 138 -5.53 -2.63 -20.89
CA VAL A 138 -4.51 -1.74 -21.47
C VAL A 138 -3.15 -1.99 -20.84
N HIS A 139 -3.07 -2.15 -19.51
CA HIS A 139 -1.82 -2.52 -18.86
C HIS A 139 -1.29 -3.86 -19.37
N ALA A 140 -2.18 -4.82 -19.63
CA ALA A 140 -1.76 -6.11 -20.17
C ALA A 140 -1.13 -5.98 -21.57
N PHE A 141 -1.66 -5.11 -22.42
CA PHE A 141 -1.03 -4.77 -23.70
C PHE A 141 0.28 -4.00 -23.50
N GLN A 142 0.32 -3.00 -22.62
CA GLN A 142 1.54 -2.23 -22.34
C GLN A 142 2.70 -3.12 -21.89
N TYR A 143 2.46 -4.08 -21.00
CA TYR A 143 3.46 -5.07 -20.61
C TYR A 143 3.85 -5.97 -21.78
N ASN A 144 2.87 -6.49 -22.56
CA ASN A 144 3.15 -7.34 -23.72
C ASN A 144 4.05 -6.62 -24.75
N MET A 145 3.69 -5.40 -25.15
CA MET A 145 4.42 -4.57 -26.11
C MET A 145 5.87 -4.32 -25.68
N VAL A 146 6.11 -4.03 -24.39
CA VAL A 146 7.45 -3.70 -23.90
C VAL A 146 8.28 -4.95 -23.62
N LEU A 147 7.69 -6.01 -23.08
CA LEU A 147 8.42 -7.24 -22.72
C LEU A 147 8.76 -8.12 -23.92
N ASN A 148 7.91 -8.13 -24.94
CA ASN A 148 8.10 -8.92 -26.15
C ASN A 148 8.61 -8.09 -27.35
N GLY A 149 8.93 -6.81 -27.15
CA GLY A 149 9.46 -5.95 -28.20
C GLY A 149 10.93 -6.23 -28.55
N ASP A 150 11.29 -6.13 -29.83
CA ASP A 150 12.61 -6.48 -30.38
C ASP A 150 13.82 -5.77 -29.76
N SER A 151 13.62 -4.64 -29.07
CA SER A 151 14.69 -3.82 -28.49
C SER A 151 14.33 -3.23 -27.13
N THR A 152 13.34 -3.84 -26.46
CA THR A 152 12.88 -3.43 -25.14
C THR A 152 12.97 -4.60 -24.17
N SER A 153 13.00 -4.27 -22.88
CA SER A 153 13.06 -5.22 -21.77
C SER A 153 12.29 -4.65 -20.59
N MET A 154 12.10 -5.44 -19.54
CA MET A 154 11.47 -4.97 -18.29
C MET A 154 12.10 -3.68 -17.74
N ARG A 155 13.40 -3.45 -17.95
CA ARG A 155 14.10 -2.24 -17.49
C ARG A 155 13.63 -0.97 -18.22
N ASN A 156 13.14 -1.11 -19.44
CA ASN A 156 12.66 0.02 -20.25
C ASN A 156 11.36 0.61 -19.71
N LEU A 157 10.59 -0.12 -18.90
CA LEU A 157 9.40 0.42 -18.23
C LEU A 157 9.74 1.60 -17.32
N ALA A 158 10.95 1.63 -16.73
CA ALA A 158 11.40 2.74 -15.90
C ALA A 158 11.58 4.06 -16.67
N ASN A 159 11.66 4.02 -18.01
CA ASN A 159 11.73 5.22 -18.85
C ASN A 159 10.36 5.85 -19.10
N ILE A 160 9.27 5.13 -18.83
CA ILE A 160 7.90 5.57 -19.10
C ILE A 160 7.34 6.19 -17.83
N PRO A 161 6.94 7.48 -17.85
CA PRO A 161 6.34 8.11 -16.69
C PRO A 161 5.02 7.44 -16.30
N LEU A 162 4.75 7.31 -14.99
CA LEU A 162 3.52 6.66 -14.50
C LEU A 162 2.24 7.32 -15.04
N TRP A 163 2.19 8.65 -15.14
CA TRP A 163 1.05 9.36 -15.73
C TRP A 163 0.82 9.03 -17.19
N MET A 164 1.85 8.60 -17.94
CA MET A 164 1.69 8.17 -19.33
C MET A 164 1.10 6.76 -19.40
N ILE A 165 1.50 5.87 -18.48
CA ILE A 165 0.98 4.50 -18.34
C ILE A 165 -0.48 4.51 -17.91
N GLU A 166 -0.78 5.09 -16.75
CA GLU A 166 -2.15 5.18 -16.19
C GLU A 166 -3.06 6.02 -17.07
N GLY A 167 -2.52 7.10 -17.63
CA GLY A 167 -3.26 7.97 -18.53
C GLY A 167 -3.71 7.29 -19.81
N LEU A 168 -2.88 6.41 -20.37
CA LEU A 168 -3.25 5.70 -21.58
C LEU A 168 -4.36 4.70 -21.29
N ALA A 169 -4.27 4.01 -20.14
CA ALA A 169 -5.30 3.08 -19.69
C ALA A 169 -6.64 3.78 -19.46
N GLU A 170 -6.67 4.95 -18.83
CA GLU A 170 -7.89 5.77 -18.69
C GLU A 170 -8.40 6.29 -20.04
N TYR A 171 -7.51 6.77 -20.92
CA TYR A 171 -7.92 7.28 -22.24
C TYR A 171 -8.54 6.20 -23.12
N LEU A 172 -7.97 4.99 -23.14
CA LEU A 172 -8.50 3.90 -23.95
C LEU A 172 -9.76 3.27 -23.34
N SER A 173 -10.00 3.42 -22.03
CA SER A 173 -11.18 2.85 -21.36
C SER A 173 -12.33 3.85 -21.12
N ILE A 174 -12.11 5.16 -21.26
CA ILE A 174 -13.13 6.21 -21.10
C ILE A 174 -13.25 7.09 -22.35
N GLY A 175 -12.13 7.36 -23.04
CA GLY A 175 -12.08 8.29 -24.15
C GLY A 175 -11.92 9.76 -23.72
N ARG A 176 -12.39 10.68 -24.57
CA ARG A 176 -12.23 12.14 -24.42
C ARG A 176 -13.34 12.83 -23.64
N ILE A 177 -14.49 12.19 -23.45
CA ILE A 177 -15.62 12.81 -22.77
C ILE A 177 -15.66 12.30 -21.35
N ASP A 178 -15.16 13.10 -20.42
CA ASP A 178 -15.08 12.73 -19.00
C ASP A 178 -15.28 13.97 -18.11
N ALA A 179 -16.47 14.05 -17.50
CA ALA A 179 -16.85 15.14 -16.61
C ALA A 179 -15.98 15.22 -15.33
N ASN A 180 -15.39 14.10 -14.89
CA ASN A 180 -14.56 14.03 -13.69
C ASN A 180 -13.13 14.49 -13.99
N THR A 181 -12.50 14.03 -15.07
CA THR A 181 -11.16 14.52 -15.44
C THR A 181 -11.18 15.99 -15.84
N SER A 182 -12.17 16.40 -16.62
CA SER A 182 -12.34 17.79 -17.00
C SER A 182 -12.60 18.73 -15.80
N LEU A 183 -13.21 18.25 -14.71
CA LEU A 183 -13.32 19.00 -13.44
C LEU A 183 -11.94 19.42 -12.91
N TRP A 184 -10.96 18.52 -12.95
CA TRP A 184 -9.59 18.81 -12.51
C TRP A 184 -8.90 19.80 -13.46
N MET A 185 -9.12 19.65 -14.76
CA MET A 185 -8.56 20.56 -15.76
C MET A 185 -9.15 21.97 -15.62
N ARG A 186 -10.46 22.08 -15.40
CA ARG A 186 -11.15 23.34 -15.12
C ARG A 186 -10.62 23.98 -13.85
N ASP A 187 -10.48 23.24 -12.74
CA ASP A 187 -9.89 23.75 -11.49
C ASP A 187 -8.47 24.30 -11.71
N ALA A 188 -7.64 23.56 -12.45
CA ALA A 188 -6.28 23.99 -12.76
C ALA A 188 -6.23 25.26 -13.64
N VAL A 189 -7.14 25.40 -14.60
CA VAL A 189 -7.24 26.62 -15.44
C VAL A 189 -7.73 27.81 -14.63
N LEU A 190 -8.79 27.64 -13.82
CA LEU A 190 -9.37 28.69 -12.99
C LEU A 190 -8.37 29.28 -11.98
N ASN A 191 -7.46 28.43 -11.48
CA ASN A 191 -6.46 28.82 -10.48
C ASN A 191 -5.07 29.13 -11.06
N ASP A 192 -4.92 29.15 -12.39
CA ASP A 192 -3.64 29.31 -13.11
C ASP A 192 -2.55 28.31 -12.68
N GLN A 193 -2.96 27.05 -12.45
CA GLN A 193 -2.12 25.95 -11.98
C GLN A 193 -1.85 24.87 -13.04
N VAL A 194 -2.13 25.15 -14.32
CA VAL A 194 -1.89 24.22 -15.42
C VAL A 194 -0.38 23.88 -15.52
N PRO A 195 0.00 22.60 -15.32
CA PRO A 195 1.40 22.16 -15.26
C PRO A 195 2.07 22.18 -16.63
N ARG A 196 3.40 22.19 -16.64
CA ARG A 196 4.17 21.74 -17.80
C ARG A 196 4.20 20.22 -17.82
N ILE A 197 4.43 19.62 -18.99
CA ILE A 197 4.49 18.15 -19.12
C ILE A 197 5.52 17.54 -18.17
N LYS A 198 6.71 18.16 -18.03
CA LYS A 198 7.74 17.71 -17.09
C LYS A 198 7.35 17.82 -15.62
N ASP A 199 6.37 18.66 -15.27
CA ASP A 199 5.93 18.80 -13.88
C ASP A 199 4.99 17.64 -13.48
N LEU A 200 4.42 16.90 -14.45
CA LEU A 200 3.51 15.76 -14.20
C LEU A 200 4.20 14.57 -13.49
N ASP A 201 5.52 14.49 -13.56
CA ASP A 201 6.31 13.49 -12.84
C ASP A 201 6.48 13.82 -11.34
N SER A 202 6.12 15.05 -10.93
CA SER A 202 6.02 15.38 -9.52
C SER A 202 4.75 14.73 -8.96
N GLY A 203 4.86 13.84 -7.96
CA GLY A 203 3.73 13.12 -7.34
C GLY A 203 2.61 13.99 -6.72
N LYS A 204 2.62 15.30 -6.99
CA LYS A 204 1.52 16.26 -6.81
C LYS A 204 0.37 16.03 -7.80
N TYR A 205 0.66 15.60 -9.03
CA TYR A 205 -0.34 15.47 -10.09
C TYR A 205 -0.83 14.03 -10.19
N PHE A 206 -2.13 13.83 -10.05
CA PHE A 206 -2.71 12.49 -10.05
C PHE A 206 -2.58 11.83 -11.44
N PRO A 207 -1.84 10.70 -11.57
CA PRO A 207 -1.44 10.12 -12.86
C PRO A 207 -2.60 9.87 -13.83
N TYR A 208 -3.69 9.27 -13.34
CA TYR A 208 -4.86 8.90 -14.13
C TYR A 208 -5.48 10.10 -14.87
N ARG A 209 -5.84 11.15 -14.14
CA ARG A 209 -6.57 12.31 -14.69
C ARG A 209 -5.68 13.16 -15.60
N TRP A 210 -4.46 13.46 -15.16
CA TRP A 210 -3.53 14.26 -15.97
C TRP A 210 -3.01 13.51 -17.18
N GLY A 211 -2.83 12.20 -17.04
CA GLY A 211 -2.45 11.30 -18.11
C GLY A 211 -3.52 11.14 -19.18
N GLN A 212 -4.78 10.92 -18.78
CA GLN A 212 -5.91 10.83 -19.72
C GLN A 212 -6.06 12.13 -20.50
N ALA A 213 -5.98 13.28 -19.81
CA ALA A 213 -6.00 14.59 -20.45
C ALA A 213 -4.82 14.76 -21.43
N PHE A 214 -3.62 14.32 -21.06
CA PHE A 214 -2.45 14.33 -21.96
C PHE A 214 -2.69 13.50 -23.22
N TRP A 215 -3.21 12.28 -23.10
CA TRP A 215 -3.49 11.44 -24.27
C TRP A 215 -4.60 12.02 -25.14
N GLY A 216 -5.68 12.55 -24.54
CA GLY A 216 -6.71 13.30 -25.29
C GLY A 216 -6.13 14.49 -26.06
N PHE A 217 -5.13 15.17 -25.49
CA PHE A 217 -4.41 16.25 -26.16
C PHE A 217 -3.52 15.75 -27.31
N ILE A 218 -2.71 14.70 -27.08
CA ILE A 218 -1.82 14.14 -28.10
C ILE A 218 -2.62 13.64 -29.29
N THR A 219 -3.63 12.81 -29.04
CA THR A 219 -4.43 12.21 -30.09
C THR A 219 -5.32 13.23 -30.78
N GLY A 220 -5.69 14.32 -30.09
CA GLY A 220 -6.44 15.42 -30.69
C GLY A 220 -5.63 16.23 -31.70
N ILE A 221 -4.30 16.26 -31.56
CA ILE A 221 -3.41 16.94 -32.50
C ILE A 221 -2.89 15.98 -33.57
N TYR A 222 -2.41 14.81 -33.14
CA TYR A 222 -1.60 13.89 -33.93
C TYR A 222 -2.30 12.56 -34.29
N SER A 223 -3.61 12.44 -34.02
CA SER A 223 -4.39 11.20 -34.17
C SER A 223 -4.01 10.10 -33.16
N ASP A 224 -4.91 9.12 -32.96
CA ASP A 224 -4.64 7.92 -32.16
C ASP A 224 -3.50 7.06 -32.73
N GLU A 225 -3.13 7.23 -34.00
CA GLU A 225 -1.98 6.52 -34.59
C GLU A 225 -0.64 6.91 -33.96
N ALA A 226 -0.57 8.05 -33.25
CA ALA A 226 0.61 8.47 -32.52
C ALA A 226 0.82 7.70 -31.20
N ILE A 227 -0.17 6.94 -30.71
CA ILE A 227 -0.14 6.27 -29.40
C ILE A 227 1.00 5.26 -29.31
N GLU A 228 0.96 4.21 -30.13
CA GLU A 228 1.96 3.14 -30.16
C GLU A 228 3.39 3.69 -30.33
N PRO A 229 3.70 4.51 -31.36
CA PRO A 229 5.08 4.93 -31.59
C PRO A 229 5.58 5.88 -30.51
N LEU A 230 4.72 6.72 -29.92
CA LEU A 230 5.12 7.59 -28.82
C LEU A 230 5.40 6.78 -27.55
N PHE A 231 4.54 5.81 -27.24
CA PHE A 231 4.70 4.93 -26.09
C PHE A 231 5.97 4.09 -26.20
N MET A 232 6.17 3.40 -27.33
CA MET A 232 7.33 2.55 -27.55
C MET A 232 8.65 3.34 -27.65
N ASN A 233 8.66 4.50 -28.30
CA ASN A 233 9.86 5.35 -28.31
C ASN A 233 10.17 5.93 -26.92
N THR A 234 9.15 6.18 -26.09
CA THR A 234 9.37 6.59 -24.70
C THR A 234 9.99 5.46 -23.88
N ALA A 235 9.53 4.23 -24.05
CA ALA A 235 10.15 3.05 -23.43
C ALA A 235 11.63 2.89 -23.85
N LYS A 236 11.93 3.08 -25.13
CA LYS A 236 13.29 2.93 -25.69
C LYS A 236 14.24 4.05 -25.29
N TYR A 237 13.82 5.31 -25.39
CA TYR A 237 14.73 6.47 -25.37
C TYR A 237 14.41 7.50 -24.28
N GLY A 238 13.34 7.30 -23.52
CA GLY A 238 12.79 8.29 -22.58
C GLY A 238 12.02 9.41 -23.29
N LEU A 239 11.12 10.07 -22.55
CA LEU A 239 10.19 11.06 -23.09
C LEU A 239 10.88 12.22 -23.83
N GLN A 240 12.03 12.68 -23.33
CA GLN A 240 12.76 13.82 -23.90
C GLN A 240 13.21 13.59 -25.35
N ASN A 241 13.55 12.34 -25.68
CA ASN A 241 13.99 11.96 -27.02
C ASN A 241 12.82 11.42 -27.86
N ALA A 242 11.87 10.73 -27.23
CA ALA A 242 10.72 10.15 -27.91
C ALA A 242 9.82 11.21 -28.58
N VAL A 243 9.58 12.34 -27.90
CA VAL A 243 8.72 13.40 -28.42
C VAL A 243 9.26 14.03 -29.72
N PRO A 244 10.54 14.43 -29.82
CA PRO A 244 11.11 14.88 -31.10
C PRO A 244 11.08 13.80 -32.19
N ILE A 245 11.39 12.55 -31.86
CA ILE A 245 11.44 11.44 -32.84
C ILE A 245 10.04 11.16 -33.41
N THR A 246 9.02 11.12 -32.55
CA THR A 246 7.66 10.73 -32.96
C THR A 246 6.84 11.91 -33.45
N LEU A 247 6.92 13.07 -32.79
CA LEU A 247 6.02 14.22 -33.03
C LEU A 247 6.70 15.37 -33.78
N GLY A 248 8.02 15.31 -34.01
CA GLY A 248 8.77 16.34 -34.75
C GLY A 248 8.92 17.68 -34.01
N ILE A 249 8.62 17.75 -32.71
CA ILE A 249 8.74 18.96 -31.89
C ILE A 249 9.44 18.69 -30.57
N SER A 250 9.92 19.74 -29.89
CA SER A 250 10.52 19.60 -28.55
C SER A 250 9.45 19.42 -27.47
N VAL A 251 9.84 18.79 -26.34
CA VAL A 251 8.98 18.64 -25.16
C VAL A 251 8.52 20.01 -24.62
N ASP A 252 9.37 21.04 -24.66
CA ASP A 252 9.00 22.38 -24.20
C ASP A 252 7.95 23.03 -25.12
N SER A 253 8.08 22.88 -26.45
CA SER A 253 7.08 23.35 -27.41
C SER A 253 5.75 22.61 -27.24
N LEU A 254 5.80 21.28 -27.09
CA LEU A 254 4.62 20.45 -26.79
C LEU A 254 3.96 20.91 -25.48
N SER A 255 4.75 21.18 -24.46
CA SER A 255 4.26 21.65 -23.16
C SER A 255 3.63 23.05 -23.22
N ASN A 256 4.11 23.93 -24.10
CA ASN A 256 3.51 25.24 -24.31
C ASN A 256 2.17 25.12 -25.04
N HIS A 257 2.08 24.24 -26.04
CA HIS A 257 0.82 23.93 -26.72
C HIS A 257 -0.19 23.32 -25.76
N TRP A 258 0.20 22.34 -24.96
CA TRP A 258 -0.61 21.73 -23.90
C TRP A 258 -1.27 22.78 -22.99
N ARG A 259 -0.46 23.69 -22.43
CA ARG A 259 -0.95 24.73 -21.51
C ARG A 259 -1.90 25.70 -22.22
N ARG A 260 -1.58 26.08 -23.46
CA ARG A 260 -2.42 26.99 -24.26
C ARG A 260 -3.76 26.33 -24.58
N THR A 261 -3.76 25.10 -25.07
CA THR A 261 -4.97 24.36 -25.43
C THR A 261 -5.95 24.22 -24.26
N LEU A 262 -5.45 23.84 -23.07
CA LEU A 262 -6.31 23.74 -21.88
C LEU A 262 -6.88 25.11 -21.47
N LYS A 263 -6.05 26.16 -21.49
CA LYS A 263 -6.49 27.53 -21.16
C LYS A 263 -7.49 28.07 -22.18
N ASP A 264 -7.29 27.85 -23.46
CA ASP A 264 -8.15 28.35 -24.53
C ASP A 264 -9.50 27.62 -24.58
N HIS A 265 -9.53 26.34 -24.18
CA HIS A 265 -10.76 25.57 -24.11
C HIS A 265 -11.55 25.88 -22.83
N TYR A 266 -10.98 25.61 -21.66
CA TYR A 266 -11.69 25.78 -20.38
C TYR A 266 -11.82 27.25 -19.95
N GLY A 267 -10.95 28.13 -20.45
CA GLY A 267 -11.00 29.57 -20.16
C GLY A 267 -12.22 30.26 -20.75
N ARG A 268 -12.93 29.65 -21.71
CA ARG A 268 -14.16 30.22 -22.32
C ARG A 268 -15.29 30.41 -21.31
N TRP A 269 -15.32 29.56 -20.29
CA TRP A 269 -16.29 29.63 -19.20
C TRP A 269 -15.72 30.37 -17.97
N ALA A 270 -14.42 30.67 -17.95
CA ALA A 270 -13.77 31.41 -16.87
C ALA A 270 -13.77 32.91 -17.16
N ILE A 271 -14.70 33.66 -16.54
CA ILE A 271 -14.70 35.13 -16.65
C ILE A 271 -13.69 35.71 -15.65
N LYS A 272 -12.59 36.27 -16.18
CA LYS A 272 -11.52 36.88 -15.36
C LYS A 272 -12.09 37.96 -14.43
N GLY A 273 -11.97 37.74 -13.12
CA GLY A 273 -12.42 38.67 -12.08
C GLY A 273 -13.85 38.45 -11.57
N LYS A 274 -14.65 37.56 -12.20
CA LYS A 274 -15.95 37.15 -11.66
C LYS A 274 -15.73 35.96 -10.73
N LYS A 275 -16.10 36.11 -9.45
CA LYS A 275 -16.19 34.96 -8.54
C LYS A 275 -17.38 34.10 -8.95
N GLU A 276 -17.18 32.79 -8.90
CA GLU A 276 -18.25 31.81 -9.05
C GLU A 276 -19.29 32.05 -7.95
N ASP A 277 -20.57 32.04 -8.33
CA ASP A 277 -21.66 32.20 -7.37
C ASP A 277 -21.89 30.84 -6.70
N LEU A 278 -21.56 30.76 -5.41
CA LEU A 278 -21.66 29.54 -4.61
C LEU A 278 -22.81 29.71 -3.63
N PRO A 279 -23.99 29.09 -3.88
CA PRO A 279 -25.14 29.20 -3.01
C PRO A 279 -24.83 28.88 -1.55
N GLY A 280 -25.28 29.74 -0.64
CA GLY A 280 -25.09 29.56 0.80
C GLY A 280 -23.69 29.96 1.30
N LYS A 281 -23.12 29.16 2.20
CA LYS A 281 -21.85 29.47 2.89
C LYS A 281 -20.94 28.26 3.07
N ILE A 282 -19.64 28.51 3.22
CA ILE A 282 -18.66 27.49 3.60
C ILE A 282 -18.97 26.99 5.02
N LEU A 283 -19.05 25.67 5.20
CA LEU A 283 -19.24 25.02 6.50
C LEU A 283 -17.96 24.31 6.97
N LEU A 284 -17.31 23.52 6.10
CA LEU A 284 -16.10 22.77 6.42
C LEU A 284 -15.05 22.93 5.32
N ASP A 285 -13.83 23.31 5.72
CA ASP A 285 -12.69 23.57 4.84
C ASP A 285 -11.36 23.22 5.51
N ASP A 286 -10.23 23.66 4.94
CA ASP A 286 -8.89 23.36 5.46
C ASP A 286 -8.56 24.06 6.78
N ASP A 287 -9.32 25.09 7.17
CA ASP A 287 -9.11 25.79 8.44
C ASP A 287 -9.72 25.01 9.62
N ASN A 288 -10.89 24.40 9.43
CA ASN A 288 -11.64 23.77 10.53
C ASN A 288 -11.72 22.23 10.47
N ALA A 289 -11.53 21.61 9.30
CA ALA A 289 -11.87 20.21 9.08
C ALA A 289 -10.79 19.41 8.33
N GLY A 290 -10.12 19.98 7.33
CA GLY A 290 -9.12 19.27 6.51
C GLY A 290 -9.18 19.71 5.04
N GLN A 291 -8.28 19.23 4.19
CA GLN A 291 -8.29 19.50 2.75
C GLN A 291 -9.26 18.59 1.99
N MET A 292 -9.58 17.41 2.50
CA MET A 292 -10.49 16.43 1.89
C MET A 292 -11.70 16.19 2.79
N ASN A 293 -12.71 17.04 2.70
CA ASN A 293 -13.99 16.87 3.42
C ASN A 293 -15.05 16.35 2.46
N ILE A 294 -15.44 15.08 2.60
CA ILE A 294 -16.31 14.38 1.63
C ILE A 294 -17.46 13.65 2.33
N SER A 295 -18.44 13.23 1.54
CA SER A 295 -19.59 12.41 1.95
C SER A 295 -20.35 12.99 3.16
N PRO A 296 -20.80 14.27 3.11
CA PRO A 296 -21.54 14.87 4.21
C PRO A 296 -22.91 14.21 4.39
N VAL A 297 -23.29 13.94 5.64
CA VAL A 297 -24.62 13.44 6.01
C VAL A 297 -25.20 14.28 7.15
N LEU A 298 -26.23 15.06 6.84
CA LEU A 298 -27.01 15.82 7.82
C LEU A 298 -27.81 14.87 8.72
N SER A 299 -27.89 15.19 10.00
CA SER A 299 -28.85 14.55 10.88
C SER A 299 -30.28 15.00 10.51
N PRO A 300 -31.31 14.15 10.65
CA PRO A 300 -32.71 14.48 10.33
C PRO A 300 -33.18 15.81 10.92
N ASN A 301 -32.80 16.09 12.18
CA ASN A 301 -33.11 17.34 12.85
C ASN A 301 -32.29 18.57 12.39
N GLY A 302 -31.39 18.42 11.41
CA GLY A 302 -30.52 19.43 10.81
C GLY A 302 -29.53 20.13 11.76
N LYS A 303 -29.24 19.58 12.94
CA LYS A 303 -28.30 20.16 13.92
C LYS A 303 -26.85 19.69 13.74
N TYR A 304 -26.64 18.49 13.23
CA TYR A 304 -25.33 17.86 13.15
C TYR A 304 -25.02 17.40 11.73
N VAL A 305 -23.73 17.34 11.41
CA VAL A 305 -23.23 16.72 10.18
C VAL A 305 -22.17 15.68 10.56
N ILE A 306 -22.25 14.52 9.93
CA ILE A 306 -21.14 13.57 9.88
C ILE A 306 -20.52 13.63 8.50
N PHE A 307 -19.19 13.60 8.44
CA PHE A 307 -18.44 13.66 7.19
C PHE A 307 -17.11 12.91 7.34
N LEU A 308 -16.50 12.59 6.21
CA LEU A 308 -15.19 11.95 6.13
C LEU A 308 -14.10 13.00 5.93
N SER A 309 -13.01 12.89 6.68
CA SER A 309 -11.85 13.77 6.53
C SER A 309 -10.54 13.13 6.96
N GLU A 310 -9.45 13.58 6.35
CA GLU A 310 -8.05 13.26 6.59
C GLU A 310 -7.36 14.16 7.63
N LYS A 311 -8.13 14.98 8.38
CA LYS A 311 -7.66 15.90 9.45
C LYS A 311 -6.50 15.38 10.32
N ASN A 312 -6.44 14.07 10.56
CA ASN A 312 -5.47 13.39 11.43
C ASN A 312 -4.33 12.63 10.68
N LEU A 313 -4.10 12.90 9.39
CA LEU A 313 -2.93 12.52 8.58
C LEU A 313 -2.71 11.03 8.23
N PHE A 314 -3.29 10.06 8.96
CA PHE A 314 -3.02 8.61 8.73
C PHE A 314 -4.19 7.82 8.16
N SER A 315 -5.40 8.36 8.23
CA SER A 315 -6.61 7.71 7.77
C SER A 315 -7.69 8.76 7.49
N THR A 316 -8.56 8.45 6.54
CA THR A 316 -9.85 9.12 6.41
C THR A 316 -10.73 8.64 7.56
N ASP A 317 -11.01 9.52 8.50
CA ASP A 317 -11.79 9.25 9.72
C ASP A 317 -13.19 9.88 9.60
N LEU A 318 -14.16 9.33 10.33
CA LEU A 318 -15.50 9.93 10.45
C LEU A 318 -15.50 10.98 11.55
N PHE A 319 -15.94 12.20 11.23
CA PHE A 319 -16.04 13.32 12.17
C PHE A 319 -17.48 13.79 12.34
N LEU A 320 -17.79 14.27 13.54
CA LEU A 320 -19.03 14.96 13.87
C LEU A 320 -18.75 16.45 13.99
N ALA A 321 -19.51 17.28 13.27
CA ALA A 321 -19.50 18.73 13.42
C ALA A 321 -20.91 19.29 13.66
N ASP A 322 -20.95 20.48 14.25
CA ASP A 322 -22.16 21.28 14.36
C ASP A 322 -22.53 21.85 12.99
N ALA A 323 -23.74 21.55 12.50
CA ALA A 323 -24.20 21.90 11.16
C ALA A 323 -24.65 23.38 11.04
N LYS A 324 -24.37 24.23 12.03
CA LYS A 324 -24.58 25.69 11.94
C LYS A 324 -23.25 26.43 11.86
N THR A 325 -22.27 25.98 12.63
CA THR A 325 -20.99 26.65 12.87
C THR A 325 -19.80 25.99 12.17
N GLY A 326 -19.92 24.72 11.75
CA GLY A 326 -18.80 23.95 11.20
C GLY A 326 -17.79 23.49 12.25
N LYS A 327 -18.03 23.77 13.55
CA LYS A 327 -17.13 23.36 14.62
C LYS A 327 -17.10 21.84 14.72
N VAL A 328 -15.95 21.24 14.39
CA VAL A 328 -15.71 19.81 14.59
C VAL A 328 -15.73 19.49 16.08
N MET A 329 -16.72 18.71 16.49
CA MET A 329 -17.00 18.40 17.90
C MET A 329 -16.17 17.21 18.39
N ARG A 330 -16.05 16.16 17.56
CA ARG A 330 -15.27 14.95 17.87
C ARG A 330 -15.08 14.06 16.64
N ARG A 331 -14.12 13.13 16.76
CA ARG A 331 -14.00 11.98 15.88
C ARG A 331 -14.98 10.87 16.28
N VAL A 332 -15.82 10.44 15.36
CA VAL A 332 -16.82 9.37 15.55
C VAL A 332 -16.18 8.00 15.39
N TYR A 333 -15.33 7.79 14.39
CA TYR A 333 -14.72 6.49 14.12
C TYR A 333 -13.36 6.63 13.44
N SER A 334 -12.44 5.70 13.74
CA SER A 334 -11.16 5.55 13.06
C SER A 334 -10.74 4.08 13.07
N THR A 335 -10.35 3.55 11.92
CA THR A 335 -9.76 2.21 11.79
C THR A 335 -8.46 2.11 12.60
N THR A 336 -7.69 3.19 12.66
CA THR A 336 -6.39 3.23 13.34
C THR A 336 -6.48 3.09 14.87
N SER A 337 -7.54 3.64 15.49
CA SER A 337 -7.69 3.61 16.96
C SER A 337 -8.55 2.46 17.46
N ASN A 338 -9.55 2.04 16.69
CA ASN A 338 -10.55 1.09 17.17
C ASN A 338 -10.14 -0.36 16.90
N GLY A 339 -9.28 -0.64 15.92
CA GLY A 339 -8.57 -1.92 15.73
C GLY A 339 -9.42 -3.16 15.44
N ASP A 340 -10.75 -3.06 15.50
CA ASP A 340 -11.68 -4.18 15.36
C ASP A 340 -12.27 -4.33 13.94
N THR A 341 -11.87 -3.48 13.00
CA THR A 341 -12.26 -3.53 11.58
C THR A 341 -11.01 -3.43 10.72
N ASP A 342 -11.01 -4.14 9.60
CA ASP A 342 -9.89 -4.17 8.67
C ASP A 342 -9.80 -2.85 7.89
N HIS A 343 -10.93 -2.36 7.34
CA HIS A 343 -10.98 -1.10 6.57
C HIS A 343 -12.36 -0.39 6.69
N LEU A 344 -12.41 0.92 6.40
CA LEU A 344 -13.65 1.66 6.14
C LEU A 344 -13.89 1.75 4.63
N ASN A 345 -15.14 1.64 4.20
CA ASN A 345 -15.53 1.89 2.82
C ASN A 345 -15.81 3.40 2.61
N TYR A 346 -14.74 4.21 2.62
CA TYR A 346 -14.85 5.68 2.53
C TYR A 346 -15.02 6.20 1.10
N LEU A 347 -14.92 5.34 0.09
CA LEU A 347 -14.98 5.73 -1.32
C LEU A 347 -16.41 5.85 -1.80
N GLU A 348 -17.24 4.86 -1.47
CA GLU A 348 -18.56 4.75 -2.08
C GLU A 348 -19.71 4.95 -1.09
N SER A 349 -19.42 5.12 0.21
CA SER A 349 -20.45 5.21 1.25
C SER A 349 -20.23 6.37 2.21
N ALA A 350 -21.33 7.01 2.60
CA ALA A 350 -21.35 8.11 3.57
C ALA A 350 -21.85 7.69 4.96
N GLY A 351 -22.60 6.59 5.05
CA GLY A 351 -23.40 6.22 6.21
C GLY A 351 -24.77 6.93 6.27
N THR A 352 -25.56 6.65 7.31
CA THR A 352 -26.91 7.21 7.52
C THR A 352 -27.19 7.44 9.00
N TRP A 353 -27.92 8.51 9.30
CA TRP A 353 -28.44 8.74 10.65
C TRP A 353 -29.66 7.87 10.93
N SER A 354 -29.88 7.55 12.20
CA SER A 354 -31.19 7.11 12.65
C SER A 354 -32.17 8.28 12.65
N PRO A 355 -33.48 8.05 12.43
CA PRO A 355 -34.50 9.11 12.38
C PRO A 355 -34.53 10.01 13.63
N ASP A 356 -34.23 9.43 14.80
CA ASP A 356 -34.14 10.17 16.06
C ASP A 356 -32.88 11.04 16.23
N SER A 357 -32.00 11.09 15.22
CA SER A 357 -30.72 11.81 15.21
C SER A 357 -29.76 11.43 16.33
N LYS A 358 -29.86 10.22 16.92
CA LYS A 358 -29.00 9.78 18.04
C LYS A 358 -27.94 8.76 17.64
N ARG A 359 -28.22 7.94 16.63
CA ARG A 359 -27.33 6.88 16.16
C ARG A 359 -26.93 7.14 14.71
N PHE A 360 -25.79 6.59 14.35
CA PHE A 360 -25.29 6.62 12.98
C PHE A 360 -24.90 5.20 12.56
N ALA A 361 -25.32 4.81 11.37
CA ALA A 361 -24.99 3.53 10.74
C ALA A 361 -24.05 3.76 9.56
N PHE A 362 -23.00 2.95 9.46
CA PHE A 362 -22.06 2.98 8.33
C PHE A 362 -21.47 1.58 8.12
N ASP A 363 -21.04 1.28 6.90
CA ASP A 363 -20.40 0.03 6.56
C ASP A 363 -18.88 0.08 6.75
N ALA A 364 -18.32 -1.06 7.14
CA ALA A 364 -16.89 -1.31 7.26
C ALA A 364 -16.59 -2.76 6.88
N TYR A 365 -15.32 -3.09 6.69
CA TYR A 365 -14.88 -4.46 6.46
C TYR A 365 -14.39 -5.10 7.76
N GLU A 366 -14.90 -6.29 8.08
CA GLU A 366 -14.41 -7.10 9.20
C GLU A 366 -14.36 -8.58 8.80
N LYS A 367 -13.16 -9.17 8.90
CA LYS A 367 -12.91 -10.58 8.59
C LYS A 367 -13.31 -10.96 7.17
N GLY A 368 -12.96 -10.10 6.21
CA GLY A 368 -13.19 -10.33 4.79
C GLY A 368 -14.66 -10.30 4.36
N ARG A 369 -15.50 -9.54 5.07
CA ARG A 369 -16.93 -9.30 4.76
C ARG A 369 -17.33 -7.89 5.18
N SER A 370 -18.40 -7.36 4.59
CA SER A 370 -19.01 -6.11 5.04
C SER A 370 -19.74 -6.29 6.38
N VAL A 371 -19.63 -5.29 7.25
CA VAL A 371 -20.32 -5.22 8.54
C VAL A 371 -20.93 -3.84 8.72
N LEU A 372 -22.20 -3.80 9.13
CA LEU A 372 -22.91 -2.57 9.44
C LEU A 372 -22.63 -2.21 10.89
N ILE A 373 -22.02 -1.05 11.10
CA ILE A 373 -21.70 -0.51 12.41
C ILE A 373 -22.74 0.53 12.76
N VAL A 374 -23.52 0.27 13.82
CA VAL A 374 -24.48 1.22 14.39
C VAL A 374 -23.91 1.77 15.69
N LYS A 375 -23.63 3.06 15.73
CA LYS A 375 -23.01 3.73 16.87
C LYS A 375 -23.92 4.79 17.46
N ASP A 376 -24.08 4.78 18.78
CA ASP A 376 -24.65 5.92 19.50
C ASP A 376 -23.65 7.08 19.48
N ILE A 377 -24.05 8.20 18.91
CA ILE A 377 -23.18 9.35 18.69
C ILE A 377 -22.92 10.10 19.99
N PHE A 378 -23.88 10.15 20.91
CA PHE A 378 -23.79 10.99 22.11
C PHE A 378 -23.40 10.23 23.37
N LYS A 379 -23.71 8.94 23.46
CA LYS A 379 -23.42 8.06 24.60
C LYS A 379 -22.39 7.01 24.16
N GLY A 380 -21.10 7.33 24.30
CA GLY A 380 -19.97 6.59 23.71
C GLY A 380 -19.69 5.15 24.17
N ARG A 381 -20.70 4.34 24.51
CA ARG A 381 -20.54 2.97 25.05
C ARG A 381 -21.22 1.85 24.26
N LYS A 382 -22.14 2.11 23.32
CA LYS A 382 -22.81 1.04 22.54
C LYS A 382 -22.51 1.17 21.05
N THR A 383 -21.63 0.28 20.57
CA THR A 383 -21.43 0.02 19.14
C THR A 383 -22.02 -1.35 18.83
N GLN A 384 -23.05 -1.39 18.00
CA GLN A 384 -23.62 -2.64 17.51
C GLN A 384 -23.00 -2.95 16.14
N LYS A 385 -22.51 -4.18 15.97
CA LYS A 385 -22.01 -4.68 14.70
C LYS A 385 -22.98 -5.70 14.14
N ILE A 386 -23.41 -5.53 12.90
CA ILE A 386 -24.43 -6.37 12.26
C ILE A 386 -23.87 -6.91 10.95
N LYS A 387 -23.81 -8.23 10.84
CA LYS A 387 -23.60 -8.92 9.56
C LYS A 387 -24.97 -9.23 8.97
N ILE A 388 -25.25 -8.71 7.79
CA ILE A 388 -26.53 -8.90 7.11
C ILE A 388 -26.56 -10.33 6.52
N PRO A 389 -27.45 -11.23 6.97
CA PRO A 389 -27.50 -12.60 6.46
C PRO A 389 -27.71 -12.64 4.94
N GLY A 390 -26.93 -13.44 4.22
CA GLY A 390 -27.05 -13.59 2.77
C GLY A 390 -26.45 -12.46 1.92
N VAL A 391 -25.94 -11.39 2.55
CA VAL A 391 -25.35 -10.24 1.84
C VAL A 391 -23.89 -10.04 2.29
N PRO A 392 -22.91 -10.71 1.65
CA PRO A 392 -21.52 -10.72 2.10
C PRO A 392 -20.79 -9.37 1.88
N ALA A 393 -21.19 -8.63 0.85
CA ALA A 393 -20.68 -7.30 0.54
C ALA A 393 -21.85 -6.32 0.38
N PHE A 394 -21.76 -5.15 1.02
CA PHE A 394 -22.77 -4.10 0.89
C PHE A 394 -22.21 -2.72 1.22
N SER A 395 -22.91 -1.68 0.76
CA SER A 395 -22.59 -0.27 0.97
C SER A 395 -23.88 0.58 1.01
N ASN A 396 -23.74 1.91 1.06
CA ASN A 396 -24.85 2.88 0.99
C ASN A 396 -26.03 2.58 1.92
N PRO A 397 -25.83 2.44 3.24
CA PRO A 397 -26.94 2.18 4.14
C PRO A 397 -27.89 3.38 4.18
N ALA A 398 -29.20 3.14 4.13
CA ALA A 398 -30.25 4.14 4.26
C ALA A 398 -31.27 3.72 5.32
N TRP A 399 -31.38 4.48 6.41
CA TRP A 399 -32.26 4.13 7.52
C TRP A 399 -33.72 4.41 7.17
N SER A 400 -34.64 3.48 7.46
CA SER A 400 -36.06 3.75 7.26
C SER A 400 -36.56 4.87 8.19
N PRO A 401 -37.48 5.75 7.75
CA PRO A 401 -37.99 6.85 8.58
C PRO A 401 -38.63 6.39 9.90
N ASP A 402 -39.20 5.19 9.91
CA ASP A 402 -39.79 4.57 11.12
C ASP A 402 -38.75 3.99 12.10
N GLY A 403 -37.47 3.98 11.73
CA GLY A 403 -36.36 3.51 12.53
C GLY A 403 -36.21 1.99 12.64
N LYS A 404 -37.09 1.19 12.02
CA LYS A 404 -37.16 -0.27 12.21
C LYS A 404 -36.28 -1.08 11.26
N SER A 405 -35.83 -0.48 10.16
CA SER A 405 -35.03 -1.17 9.15
C SER A 405 -33.94 -0.28 8.53
N ILE A 406 -33.06 -0.90 7.78
CA ILE A 406 -32.07 -0.24 6.93
C ILE A 406 -32.12 -0.89 5.55
N VAL A 407 -32.04 -0.10 4.49
CA VAL A 407 -31.76 -0.57 3.13
C VAL A 407 -30.27 -0.42 2.86
N VAL A 408 -29.67 -1.39 2.17
CA VAL A 408 -28.29 -1.33 1.71
C VAL A 408 -28.21 -1.71 0.24
N THR A 409 -27.21 -1.18 -0.44
CA THR A 409 -26.76 -1.67 -1.76
C THR A 409 -25.92 -2.92 -1.52
N GLY A 410 -26.45 -4.10 -1.83
CA GLY A 410 -25.79 -5.38 -1.63
C GLY A 410 -25.23 -5.94 -2.93
N LEU A 411 -23.98 -6.41 -2.90
CA LEU A 411 -23.33 -7.13 -3.99
C LEU A 411 -23.28 -8.62 -3.64
N VAL A 412 -24.05 -9.43 -4.35
CA VAL A 412 -24.18 -10.87 -4.12
C VAL A 412 -23.91 -11.61 -5.42
N ASN A 413 -22.83 -12.42 -5.45
CA ASN A 413 -22.41 -13.18 -6.63
C ASN A 413 -22.31 -12.32 -7.91
N GLY A 414 -21.76 -11.12 -7.77
CA GLY A 414 -21.54 -10.18 -8.87
C GLY A 414 -22.77 -9.40 -9.34
N GLN A 415 -23.93 -9.59 -8.72
CA GLN A 415 -25.13 -8.79 -8.95
C GLN A 415 -25.34 -7.79 -7.81
N THR A 416 -25.63 -6.54 -8.15
CA THR A 416 -25.94 -5.49 -7.18
C THR A 416 -27.44 -5.31 -7.10
N ASP A 417 -27.99 -5.31 -5.89
CA ASP A 417 -29.40 -5.05 -5.63
C ASP A 417 -29.61 -4.30 -4.32
N LEU A 418 -30.82 -3.81 -4.09
CA LEU A 418 -31.24 -3.24 -2.81
C LEU A 418 -31.73 -4.33 -1.85
N TYR A 419 -31.21 -4.33 -0.63
CA TYR A 419 -31.61 -5.26 0.43
C TYR A 419 -32.08 -4.51 1.67
N GLN A 420 -33.26 -4.86 2.18
CA GLN A 420 -33.80 -4.34 3.44
C GLN A 420 -33.51 -5.31 4.59
N TYR A 421 -32.85 -4.82 5.64
CA TYR A 421 -32.63 -5.51 6.89
C TYR A 421 -33.51 -4.94 8.01
N THR A 422 -34.31 -5.79 8.66
CA THR A 422 -35.16 -5.39 9.79
C THR A 422 -34.49 -5.70 11.13
N PHE A 423 -34.27 -4.69 11.98
CA PHE A 423 -33.50 -4.84 13.21
C PHE A 423 -34.10 -5.84 14.22
N LYS A 424 -35.42 -5.81 14.42
CA LYS A 424 -36.11 -6.62 15.44
C LYS A 424 -36.14 -8.10 15.07
N SER A 425 -36.53 -8.41 13.84
CA SER A 425 -36.68 -9.80 13.35
C SER A 425 -35.38 -10.38 12.80
N LYS A 426 -34.37 -9.55 12.52
CA LYS A 426 -33.13 -9.89 11.82
C LYS A 426 -33.35 -10.50 10.44
N LYS A 427 -34.52 -10.28 9.83
CA LYS A 427 -34.85 -10.75 8.49
C LYS A 427 -34.27 -9.81 7.43
N VAL A 428 -33.87 -10.40 6.31
CA VAL A 428 -33.40 -9.72 5.11
C VAL A 428 -34.42 -9.94 4.00
N LYS A 429 -34.79 -8.88 3.31
CA LYS A 429 -35.64 -8.92 2.12
C LYS A 429 -34.85 -8.29 0.97
N ARG A 430 -34.76 -8.99 -0.16
CA ARG A 430 -34.23 -8.45 -1.40
C ARG A 430 -35.34 -7.63 -2.07
N LEU A 431 -35.10 -6.35 -2.36
CA LEU A 431 -36.08 -5.41 -2.89
C LEU A 431 -36.03 -5.34 -4.43
N THR A 432 -34.83 -5.44 -5.01
CA THR A 432 -34.62 -5.53 -6.47
C THR A 432 -33.96 -6.85 -6.83
N ASN A 433 -34.24 -7.38 -8.03
CA ASN A 433 -33.74 -8.67 -8.49
C ASN A 433 -33.79 -8.74 -10.01
N ASP A 434 -32.92 -7.96 -10.64
CA ASP A 434 -32.79 -7.88 -12.09
C ASP A 434 -31.31 -7.77 -12.48
N ARG A 435 -31.02 -7.39 -13.73
CA ARG A 435 -29.65 -7.28 -14.27
C ARG A 435 -29.02 -5.90 -14.06
N TYR A 436 -29.77 -4.96 -13.51
CA TYR A 436 -29.36 -3.57 -13.35
C TYR A 436 -28.60 -3.39 -12.03
N SER A 437 -27.89 -2.28 -11.89
CA SER A 437 -27.17 -1.95 -10.65
C SER A 437 -27.88 -0.86 -9.89
N GLU A 438 -28.46 -1.15 -8.72
CA GLU A 438 -29.09 -0.13 -7.87
C GLU A 438 -28.20 0.35 -6.72
N ILE A 439 -27.92 1.65 -6.69
CA ILE A 439 -27.07 2.28 -5.67
C ILE A 439 -27.70 3.55 -5.08
N LEU A 440 -27.13 4.01 -3.96
CA LEU A 440 -27.49 5.28 -3.32
C LEU A 440 -28.99 5.43 -2.97
N PRO A 441 -29.60 4.46 -2.25
CA PRO A 441 -31.01 4.55 -1.86
C PRO A 441 -31.28 5.71 -0.91
N SER A 442 -32.45 6.35 -1.05
CA SER A 442 -32.92 7.45 -0.22
C SER A 442 -34.42 7.36 0.02
N TRP A 443 -34.84 7.44 1.28
CA TRP A 443 -36.24 7.29 1.68
C TRP A 443 -37.01 8.61 1.56
N SER A 444 -38.27 8.54 1.14
CA SER A 444 -39.22 9.63 1.38
C SER A 444 -39.49 9.76 2.88
N ALA A 445 -39.81 10.97 3.35
CA ALA A 445 -40.02 11.23 4.78
C ALA A 445 -41.18 10.40 5.40
N ASP A 446 -42.17 10.05 4.60
CA ASP A 446 -43.31 9.20 4.99
C ASP A 446 -43.00 7.68 4.94
N GLY A 447 -41.88 7.29 4.35
CA GLY A 447 -41.45 5.90 4.19
C GLY A 447 -42.23 5.09 3.15
N THR A 448 -43.05 5.73 2.30
CA THR A 448 -43.82 5.04 1.26
C THR A 448 -43.03 4.82 -0.04
N SER A 449 -41.97 5.59 -0.25
CA SER A 449 -41.19 5.59 -1.48
C SER A 449 -39.69 5.55 -1.21
N LEU A 450 -38.94 4.95 -2.13
CA LEU A 450 -37.48 4.87 -2.09
C LEU A 450 -36.90 5.30 -3.44
N ALA A 451 -36.15 6.40 -3.47
CA ALA A 451 -35.43 6.85 -4.67
C ALA A 451 -34.02 6.24 -4.67
N PHE A 452 -33.50 5.92 -5.84
CA PHE A 452 -32.14 5.37 -6.01
C PHE A 452 -31.60 5.66 -7.41
N SER A 453 -30.31 5.45 -7.59
CA SER A 453 -29.66 5.50 -8.90
C SER A 453 -29.56 4.10 -9.49
N THR A 454 -29.92 3.93 -10.76
CA THR A 454 -29.85 2.65 -11.48
C THR A 454 -29.28 2.85 -12.88
N ASP A 455 -28.64 1.84 -13.46
CA ASP A 455 -28.19 1.86 -14.86
C ASP A 455 -29.22 1.26 -15.84
N ALA A 456 -30.43 0.96 -15.37
CA ALA A 456 -31.48 0.23 -16.10
C ALA A 456 -31.75 0.78 -17.51
N LEU A 457 -31.95 2.09 -17.64
CA LEU A 457 -32.23 2.69 -18.94
C LEU A 457 -31.03 2.59 -19.90
N SER A 458 -29.80 2.64 -19.39
CA SER A 458 -28.61 2.50 -20.22
C SER A 458 -28.35 1.06 -20.63
N ILE A 459 -28.63 0.08 -19.76
CA ILE A 459 -28.52 -1.34 -20.09
C ILE A 459 -29.54 -1.73 -21.18
N ASP A 460 -30.74 -1.16 -21.14
CA ASP A 460 -31.78 -1.45 -22.13
C ASP A 460 -31.57 -0.71 -23.46
N ARG A 461 -30.97 0.49 -23.44
CA ARG A 461 -30.76 1.31 -24.64
C ARG A 461 -29.40 1.11 -25.31
N GLY A 462 -28.41 0.59 -24.57
CA GLY A 462 -27.01 0.55 -24.96
C GLY A 462 -26.17 1.67 -24.32
N ARG A 463 -24.86 1.48 -24.39
CA ARG A 463 -23.82 2.38 -23.87
C ARG A 463 -23.77 3.67 -24.68
N THR A 464 -23.61 4.79 -23.98
CA THR A 464 -23.32 6.08 -24.60
C THR A 464 -21.82 6.34 -24.58
N ASN A 465 -21.18 6.42 -25.74
CA ASN A 465 -19.71 6.52 -25.87
C ASN A 465 -18.97 5.43 -25.05
N GLY A 466 -19.44 4.18 -25.12
CA GLY A 466 -18.80 3.05 -24.44
C GLY A 466 -19.03 2.99 -22.93
N ALA A 467 -19.90 3.84 -22.37
CA ALA A 467 -20.24 3.82 -20.95
C ALA A 467 -21.73 3.54 -20.71
N TYR A 468 -22.01 2.70 -19.71
CA TYR A 468 -23.30 2.70 -19.02
C TYR A 468 -23.39 3.90 -18.09
N THR A 469 -24.53 4.59 -18.11
CA THR A 469 -24.76 5.82 -17.35
C THR A 469 -25.91 5.65 -16.39
N MET A 470 -25.82 6.27 -15.23
CA MET A 470 -26.84 6.13 -14.19
C MET A 470 -28.06 7.03 -14.49
N ASN A 471 -29.26 6.46 -14.43
CA ASN A 471 -30.52 7.17 -14.29
C ASN A 471 -31.04 7.13 -12.85
N LEU A 472 -32.12 7.85 -12.57
CA LEU A 472 -32.82 7.79 -11.30
C LEU A 472 -34.05 6.88 -11.42
N ALA A 473 -34.46 6.28 -10.31
CA ALA A 473 -35.70 5.53 -10.20
C ALA A 473 -36.33 5.72 -8.82
N VAL A 474 -37.64 5.50 -8.74
CA VAL A 474 -38.42 5.49 -7.51
C VAL A 474 -39.13 4.15 -7.37
N MET A 475 -38.95 3.50 -6.23
CA MET A 475 -39.70 2.31 -5.84
C MET A 475 -40.83 2.69 -4.89
N ASP A 476 -42.04 2.26 -5.23
CA ASP A 476 -43.16 2.20 -4.31
C ASP A 476 -42.92 1.06 -3.31
N MET A 477 -42.76 1.40 -2.03
CA MET A 477 -42.42 0.42 -0.99
C MET A 477 -43.62 -0.40 -0.51
N VAL A 478 -44.84 -0.03 -0.91
CA VAL A 478 -46.08 -0.76 -0.63
C VAL A 478 -46.35 -1.79 -1.71
N ASN A 479 -46.27 -1.38 -2.98
CA ASN A 479 -46.58 -2.22 -4.15
C ASN A 479 -45.35 -2.87 -4.79
N GLU A 480 -44.14 -2.50 -4.36
CA GLU A 480 -42.85 -3.01 -4.84
C GLU A 480 -42.62 -2.77 -6.34
N ARG A 481 -43.21 -1.69 -6.87
CA ARG A 481 -43.07 -1.28 -8.27
C ARG A 481 -42.01 -0.21 -8.41
N VAL A 482 -41.13 -0.38 -9.39
CA VAL A 482 -40.11 0.61 -9.78
C VAL A 482 -40.59 1.45 -10.97
N GLU A 483 -40.46 2.78 -10.89
CA GLU A 483 -40.63 3.73 -12.00
C GLU A 483 -39.30 4.45 -12.26
N ASN A 484 -38.79 4.34 -13.49
CA ASN A 484 -37.60 5.06 -13.93
C ASN A 484 -37.93 6.54 -14.23
N ILE A 485 -37.07 7.43 -13.75
CA ILE A 485 -37.08 8.86 -14.10
C ILE A 485 -36.08 9.07 -15.25
N ASP A 486 -36.62 9.25 -16.44
CA ASP A 486 -35.85 9.41 -17.67
C ASP A 486 -35.50 10.88 -17.91
N VAL A 487 -34.42 11.33 -17.27
CA VAL A 487 -33.86 12.67 -17.43
C VAL A 487 -32.40 12.56 -17.85
N PHE A 488 -32.00 13.46 -18.73
CA PHE A 488 -30.67 13.62 -19.29
C PHE A 488 -30.03 12.30 -19.77
N PRO A 489 -30.63 11.59 -20.75
CA PRO A 489 -30.09 10.33 -21.25
C PRO A 489 -28.62 10.44 -21.70
N GLY A 490 -27.80 9.44 -21.37
CA GLY A 490 -26.36 9.45 -21.67
C GLY A 490 -25.53 10.32 -20.73
N SER A 491 -26.11 10.79 -19.63
CA SER A 491 -25.42 11.49 -18.53
C SER A 491 -25.67 10.75 -17.22
N ASP A 492 -24.78 10.89 -16.25
CA ASP A 492 -24.92 10.30 -14.93
C ASP A 492 -25.79 11.17 -14.03
N ASN A 493 -26.92 10.62 -13.62
CA ASN A 493 -27.88 11.21 -12.69
C ASN A 493 -27.85 10.41 -11.38
N MET A 494 -27.34 11.02 -10.31
CA MET A 494 -26.89 10.29 -9.14
C MET A 494 -27.22 10.96 -7.81
N ASN A 495 -27.10 10.18 -6.73
CA ASN A 495 -27.26 10.61 -5.34
C ASN A 495 -28.62 11.29 -5.08
N PRO A 496 -29.76 10.64 -5.39
CA PRO A 496 -31.07 11.22 -5.13
C PRO A 496 -31.28 11.44 -3.63
N GLN A 497 -31.90 12.56 -3.25
CA GLN A 497 -32.29 12.88 -1.88
C GLN A 497 -33.67 13.52 -1.90
N TYR A 498 -34.61 12.99 -1.11
CA TYR A 498 -35.91 13.63 -0.97
C TYR A 498 -35.81 14.94 -0.19
N ASP A 499 -36.65 15.89 -0.58
CA ASP A 499 -36.98 17.04 0.23
C ASP A 499 -38.24 16.80 1.07
N LYS A 500 -38.53 17.73 1.99
CA LYS A 500 -39.71 17.66 2.86
C LYS A 500 -41.06 17.70 2.12
N THR A 501 -41.07 18.12 0.86
CA THR A 501 -42.27 18.24 0.01
C THR A 501 -42.45 17.06 -0.95
N GLY A 502 -41.50 16.12 -0.98
CA GLY A 502 -41.52 14.94 -1.84
C GLY A 502 -40.81 15.12 -3.19
N ASN A 503 -40.15 16.26 -3.44
CA ASN A 503 -39.29 16.42 -4.62
C ASN A 503 -37.94 15.72 -4.39
N ILE A 504 -37.22 15.48 -5.49
CA ILE A 504 -35.93 14.79 -5.46
C ILE A 504 -34.82 15.75 -5.88
N PHE A 505 -33.88 16.03 -4.98
CA PHE A 505 -32.59 16.63 -5.34
C PHE A 505 -31.65 15.55 -5.86
N PHE A 506 -30.87 15.86 -6.90
CA PHE A 506 -29.89 14.93 -7.45
C PHE A 506 -28.74 15.66 -8.13
N LEU A 507 -27.65 14.94 -8.39
CA LEU A 507 -26.50 15.44 -9.13
C LEU A 507 -26.54 14.93 -10.56
N SER A 508 -26.29 15.82 -11.53
CA SER A 508 -26.14 15.44 -12.93
C SER A 508 -24.93 16.09 -13.57
N ASN A 509 -24.24 15.35 -14.44
CA ASN A 509 -23.16 15.86 -15.28
C ASN A 509 -23.62 16.20 -16.71
N ARG A 510 -24.93 16.39 -16.92
CA ARG A 510 -25.55 16.58 -18.24
C ARG A 510 -25.01 17.73 -19.08
N ASP A 511 -24.45 18.75 -18.45
CA ASP A 511 -23.82 19.91 -19.11
C ASP A 511 -22.28 19.87 -19.03
N GLY A 512 -21.71 18.66 -18.89
CA GLY A 512 -20.28 18.39 -18.74
C GLY A 512 -19.69 18.84 -17.40
N ARG A 513 -20.52 19.38 -16.51
CA ARG A 513 -20.18 19.85 -15.16
C ARG A 513 -21.15 19.22 -14.19
N ARG A 514 -20.67 18.79 -13.03
CA ARG A 514 -21.52 18.10 -12.06
C ARG A 514 -22.28 19.11 -11.20
N ASN A 515 -23.55 19.32 -11.52
CA ASN A 515 -24.42 20.33 -10.92
C ASN A 515 -25.55 19.70 -10.08
N LEU A 516 -26.13 20.50 -9.18
CA LEU A 516 -27.31 20.14 -8.40
C LEU A 516 -28.59 20.46 -9.19
N TYR A 517 -29.51 19.50 -9.19
CA TYR A 517 -30.81 19.59 -9.83
C TYR A 517 -31.91 19.19 -8.85
N ARG A 518 -33.14 19.64 -9.13
CA ARG A 518 -34.36 19.23 -8.45
C ARG A 518 -35.37 18.71 -9.47
N TYR A 519 -35.88 17.52 -9.23
CA TYR A 519 -36.98 16.90 -9.96
C TYR A 519 -38.26 17.01 -9.13
N ASP A 520 -39.26 17.69 -9.69
CA ASP A 520 -40.60 17.75 -9.10
C ASP A 520 -41.38 16.50 -9.52
N VAL A 521 -41.67 15.64 -8.55
CA VAL A 521 -42.32 14.35 -8.78
C VAL A 521 -43.76 14.53 -9.28
N SER A 522 -44.44 15.62 -8.88
CA SER A 522 -45.83 15.88 -9.23
C SER A 522 -45.99 16.43 -10.65
N THR A 523 -45.12 17.36 -11.04
CA THR A 523 -45.18 18.01 -12.36
C THR A 523 -44.27 17.36 -13.40
N LYS A 524 -43.36 16.47 -12.97
CA LYS A 524 -42.30 15.84 -13.78
C LYS A 524 -41.32 16.86 -14.39
N LYS A 525 -41.25 18.07 -13.85
CA LYS A 525 -40.33 19.13 -14.29
C LYS A 525 -38.97 19.01 -13.62
N VAL A 526 -37.92 19.43 -14.32
CA VAL A 526 -36.54 19.45 -13.83
C VAL A 526 -36.05 20.88 -13.72
N PHE A 527 -35.39 21.21 -12.61
CA PHE A 527 -34.79 22.51 -12.36
C PHE A 527 -33.30 22.36 -12.07
N GLN A 528 -32.45 23.14 -12.75
CA GLN A 528 -31.05 23.31 -12.39
C GLN A 528 -30.94 24.33 -11.27
N LEU A 529 -30.17 24.00 -10.23
CA LEU A 529 -30.01 24.83 -9.03
C LEU A 529 -28.63 25.45 -8.92
N THR A 530 -27.62 24.82 -9.53
CA THR A 530 -26.25 25.34 -9.54
C THR A 530 -25.68 25.35 -10.95
N ASP A 531 -24.77 26.27 -11.21
CA ASP A 531 -23.97 26.35 -12.44
C ASP A 531 -22.49 26.50 -12.08
N LEU A 532 -21.91 25.40 -11.58
CA LEU A 532 -20.56 25.38 -11.04
C LEU A 532 -19.53 24.98 -12.09
N MET A 533 -18.44 25.72 -12.16
CA MET A 533 -17.31 25.54 -13.05
C MET A 533 -16.55 24.25 -12.79
N THR A 534 -16.16 23.95 -11.55
CA THR A 534 -15.53 22.67 -11.22
C THR A 534 -16.61 21.60 -11.08
N GLY A 535 -17.54 21.80 -10.15
CA GLY A 535 -18.70 20.95 -9.91
C GLY A 535 -18.81 20.47 -8.44
N ILE A 536 -19.91 19.78 -8.16
CA ILE A 536 -20.16 19.08 -6.89
C ILE A 536 -19.68 17.64 -7.02
N THR A 537 -18.75 17.19 -6.17
CA THR A 537 -18.20 15.84 -6.27
C THR A 537 -17.66 15.30 -4.95
N GLY A 538 -17.67 13.97 -4.81
CA GLY A 538 -16.89 13.26 -3.80
C GLY A 538 -15.56 12.78 -4.38
N ILE A 539 -14.95 11.79 -3.73
CA ILE A 539 -13.64 11.23 -4.14
C ILE A 539 -13.72 10.45 -5.46
N THR A 540 -14.85 9.79 -5.72
CA THR A 540 -15.22 9.21 -7.02
C THR A 540 -16.53 9.84 -7.52
N PRO A 541 -16.89 9.64 -8.81
CA PRO A 541 -18.22 10.01 -9.29
C PRO A 541 -19.36 9.31 -8.54
N TYR A 542 -19.14 8.12 -7.99
CA TYR A 542 -20.17 7.33 -7.33
C TYR A 542 -20.30 7.65 -5.83
N SER A 543 -19.31 8.36 -5.25
CA SER A 543 -19.36 8.88 -3.90
C SER A 543 -20.54 9.83 -3.66
N PRO A 544 -21.27 9.70 -2.54
CA PRO A 544 -22.22 10.72 -2.11
C PRO A 544 -21.55 12.08 -1.93
N ALA A 545 -22.17 13.12 -2.46
CA ALA A 545 -21.64 14.48 -2.39
C ALA A 545 -22.68 15.52 -1.94
N ILE A 546 -23.95 15.11 -1.77
CA ILE A 546 -25.03 15.96 -1.24
C ILE A 546 -25.79 15.29 -0.09
N SER A 547 -26.36 16.11 0.78
CA SER A 547 -27.29 15.66 1.82
C SER A 547 -28.31 16.75 2.14
N VAL A 548 -29.57 16.34 2.32
CA VAL A 548 -30.71 17.22 2.60
C VAL A 548 -31.28 16.86 3.97
N ALA A 549 -31.73 17.84 4.75
CA ALA A 549 -32.38 17.59 6.04
C ALA A 549 -33.90 17.42 5.90
N ASP A 550 -34.47 16.49 6.67
CA ASP A 550 -35.90 16.20 6.68
C ASP A 550 -36.71 17.37 7.29
N ASP A 551 -36.28 17.84 8.47
CA ASP A 551 -37.05 18.80 9.27
C ASP A 551 -36.67 20.27 9.04
N ARG A 552 -35.54 20.53 8.37
CA ARG A 552 -34.97 21.87 8.22
C ARG A 552 -34.63 22.13 6.77
N ASP A 553 -34.84 23.38 6.36
CA ASP A 553 -34.39 23.88 5.07
C ASP A 553 -32.85 24.04 5.08
N LYS A 554 -32.15 22.92 4.90
CA LYS A 554 -30.69 22.82 4.84
C LYS A 554 -30.27 21.77 3.83
N ILE A 555 -29.36 22.18 2.96
CA ILE A 555 -28.75 21.36 1.92
C ILE A 555 -27.24 21.49 2.09
N LEU A 556 -26.54 20.36 2.18
CA LEU A 556 -25.09 20.30 2.12
C LEU A 556 -24.65 19.77 0.76
N TYR A 557 -23.57 20.33 0.24
CA TYR A 557 -22.91 19.82 -0.96
C TYR A 557 -21.39 19.98 -0.89
N THR A 558 -20.66 19.08 -1.54
CA THR A 558 -19.19 19.08 -1.57
C THR A 558 -18.69 19.76 -2.85
N TYR A 559 -18.08 20.93 -2.71
CA TYR A 559 -17.49 21.70 -3.81
C TYR A 559 -15.98 21.46 -3.90
N TYR A 560 -15.50 21.20 -5.12
CA TYR A 560 -14.07 20.99 -5.38
C TYR A 560 -13.40 22.29 -5.85
N SER A 561 -12.36 22.72 -5.16
CA SER A 561 -11.61 23.93 -5.56
C SER A 561 -10.17 23.91 -5.04
N LYS A 562 -9.22 24.30 -5.89
CA LYS A 562 -7.77 24.36 -5.57
C LYS A 562 -7.23 23.03 -5.06
N GLY A 563 -7.71 21.92 -5.61
CA GLY A 563 -7.37 20.57 -5.14
C GLY A 563 -7.91 20.20 -3.76
N ARG A 564 -8.94 20.89 -3.25
CA ARG A 564 -9.56 20.65 -1.94
C ARG A 564 -11.04 20.33 -2.09
N TYR A 565 -11.57 19.55 -1.14
CA TYR A 565 -13.00 19.24 -1.01
C TYR A 565 -13.58 20.04 0.17
N ILE A 566 -14.47 20.97 -0.18
CA ILE A 566 -15.06 21.94 0.75
C ILE A 566 -16.55 21.64 0.88
N ILE A 567 -17.07 21.53 2.11
CA ILE A 567 -18.51 21.31 2.32
C ILE A 567 -19.18 22.66 2.49
N HIS A 568 -20.13 22.96 1.61
CA HIS A 568 -21.01 24.12 1.66
C HIS A 568 -22.34 23.78 2.31
N GLN A 569 -22.95 24.78 2.93
CA GLN A 569 -24.30 24.73 3.47
C GLN A 569 -25.16 25.82 2.83
N ALA A 570 -26.26 25.41 2.21
CA ALA A 570 -27.27 26.26 1.60
C ALA A 570 -28.67 25.93 2.11
N LYS A 571 -29.64 26.71 1.70
CA LYS A 571 -31.09 26.50 1.81
C LYS A 571 -31.69 26.45 0.42
N ASP A 572 -32.90 25.92 0.27
CA ASP A 572 -33.59 25.91 -1.04
C ASP A 572 -33.72 27.33 -1.62
N ALA A 573 -34.00 28.31 -0.77
CA ALA A 573 -34.10 29.72 -1.17
C ALA A 573 -32.77 30.39 -1.57
N ASP A 574 -31.62 29.76 -1.30
CA ASP A 574 -30.31 30.27 -1.72
C ASP A 574 -30.02 29.91 -3.20
N PHE A 575 -30.85 29.08 -3.84
CA PHE A 575 -30.68 28.64 -5.22
C PHE A 575 -31.61 29.40 -6.19
N GLU A 576 -31.08 29.75 -7.36
CA GLU A 576 -31.88 30.25 -8.47
C GLU A 576 -32.32 29.09 -9.36
N ALA A 577 -33.55 28.61 -9.14
CA ALA A 577 -34.08 27.46 -9.88
C ALA A 577 -34.42 27.82 -11.33
N LYS A 578 -33.68 27.24 -12.28
CA LYS A 578 -33.92 27.38 -13.72
C LYS A 578 -34.52 26.10 -14.28
N GLU A 579 -35.72 26.18 -14.87
CA GLU A 579 -36.33 25.02 -15.55
C GLU A 579 -35.47 24.59 -16.75
N VAL A 580 -35.27 23.28 -16.90
CA VAL A 580 -34.47 22.67 -17.96
C VAL A 580 -35.24 21.51 -18.56
N GLU A 581 -35.22 21.41 -19.89
CA GLU A 581 -35.82 20.28 -20.61
C GLU A 581 -35.14 18.95 -20.22
N PRO A 582 -35.91 17.88 -19.92
CA PRO A 582 -35.38 16.56 -19.55
C PRO A 582 -34.38 15.96 -20.54
N THR A 583 -34.36 16.38 -21.81
CA THR A 583 -33.46 15.86 -22.84
C THR A 583 -32.25 16.76 -23.13
N ALA A 584 -32.10 17.89 -22.42
CA ALA A 584 -31.06 18.87 -22.70
C ALA A 584 -29.68 18.43 -22.19
N VAL A 585 -28.93 17.71 -23.02
CA VAL A 585 -27.56 17.24 -22.74
C VAL A 585 -26.54 18.01 -23.59
N ASP A 586 -25.48 18.50 -22.95
CA ASP A 586 -24.35 19.19 -23.57
C ASP A 586 -23.03 18.80 -22.88
N GLN A 587 -22.29 17.86 -23.48
CA GLN A 587 -21.05 17.35 -22.89
C GLN A 587 -19.80 18.15 -23.29
N VAL A 588 -19.93 19.34 -23.90
CA VAL A 588 -18.77 20.11 -24.39
C VAL A 588 -17.81 20.49 -23.26
N ALA A 589 -18.32 20.80 -22.05
CA ALA A 589 -17.47 21.11 -20.91
C ALA A 589 -16.74 19.89 -20.31
N ALA A 590 -17.24 18.68 -20.56
CA ALA A 590 -16.60 17.42 -20.16
C ALA A 590 -15.48 16.98 -21.09
N ALA A 591 -15.37 17.62 -22.24
CA ALA A 591 -14.53 17.18 -23.33
C ALA A 591 -13.04 17.54 -23.09
N LEU A 592 -12.13 16.60 -23.35
CA LEU A 592 -10.68 16.78 -23.22
C LEU A 592 -10.09 17.33 -24.55
N PRO A 593 -9.60 18.59 -24.58
CA PRO A 593 -9.20 19.25 -25.83
C PRO A 593 -7.80 18.82 -26.33
N PRO A 594 -7.49 18.99 -27.63
CA PRO A 594 -8.29 19.68 -28.65
C PRO A 594 -9.16 18.74 -29.48
N PHE A 595 -10.18 19.33 -30.12
CA PHE A 595 -11.05 18.63 -31.07
C PHE A 595 -10.65 18.98 -32.49
N ASN A 596 -10.19 17.99 -33.25
CA ASN A 596 -9.88 18.14 -34.66
C ASN A 596 -10.61 17.06 -35.47
N PRO A 597 -11.75 17.38 -36.12
CA PRO A 597 -12.55 16.40 -36.84
C PRO A 597 -11.84 15.85 -38.10
N LYS A 598 -10.71 16.44 -38.51
CA LYS A 598 -9.90 15.93 -39.63
C LYS A 598 -8.96 14.81 -39.21
N GLN A 599 -8.70 14.64 -37.91
CA GLN A 599 -7.83 13.57 -37.42
C GLN A 599 -8.61 12.28 -37.27
N LYS A 600 -7.93 11.15 -37.51
CA LYS A 600 -8.48 9.83 -37.27
C LYS A 600 -8.59 9.61 -35.75
N ASP A 601 -9.79 9.25 -35.29
CA ASP A 601 -10.17 9.10 -33.89
C ASP A 601 -10.73 7.69 -33.67
N MET A 602 -9.83 6.71 -33.64
CA MET A 602 -10.18 5.29 -33.51
C MET A 602 -10.80 4.99 -32.15
N VAL A 603 -10.30 5.60 -31.08
CA VAL A 603 -10.74 5.32 -29.71
C VAL A 603 -12.16 5.79 -29.49
N ASN A 604 -12.47 7.06 -29.77
CA ASN A 604 -13.82 7.57 -29.52
C ASN A 604 -14.85 7.05 -30.54
N ILE A 605 -14.43 6.72 -31.77
CA ILE A 605 -15.30 5.99 -32.72
C ILE A 605 -15.57 4.57 -32.20
N GLY A 606 -14.55 3.85 -31.76
CA GLY A 606 -14.68 2.51 -31.19
C GLY A 606 -15.63 2.49 -30.00
N LEU A 607 -15.46 3.40 -29.04
CA LEU A 607 -16.36 3.55 -27.89
C LEU A 607 -17.81 3.82 -28.31
N ARG A 608 -18.05 4.67 -29.31
CA ARG A 608 -19.41 4.95 -29.82
C ARG A 608 -20.06 3.77 -30.52
N LEU A 609 -19.27 2.93 -31.18
CA LEU A 609 -19.75 1.79 -31.95
C LEU A 609 -19.59 0.47 -31.19
N MET A 610 -19.14 0.52 -29.93
CA MET A 610 -18.75 -0.64 -29.13
C MET A 610 -19.87 -1.68 -29.03
N ASP A 611 -21.11 -1.25 -28.88
CA ASP A 611 -22.26 -2.17 -28.78
C ASP A 611 -22.59 -2.86 -30.12
N ASN A 612 -22.15 -2.32 -31.26
CA ASN A 612 -22.31 -2.98 -32.56
C ASN A 612 -21.32 -4.14 -32.75
N GLU A 613 -20.19 -4.13 -32.02
CA GLU A 613 -19.14 -5.15 -32.07
C GLU A 613 -19.25 -6.16 -30.92
N LEU A 614 -20.27 -6.04 -30.05
CA LEU A 614 -20.46 -6.91 -28.89
C LEU A 614 -20.91 -8.32 -29.31
N GLU A 615 -20.04 -9.31 -29.13
CA GLU A 615 -20.44 -10.71 -29.14
C GLU A 615 -21.10 -11.07 -27.80
N GLU A 616 -22.43 -11.05 -27.75
CA GLU A 616 -23.19 -11.35 -26.51
C GLU A 616 -22.96 -12.77 -25.97
N ASN A 617 -22.42 -13.69 -26.79
CA ASN A 617 -22.25 -15.10 -26.48
C ASN A 617 -20.84 -15.60 -26.82
N PRO A 618 -19.79 -15.13 -26.09
CA PRO A 618 -18.44 -15.60 -26.35
C PRO A 618 -18.35 -17.12 -26.14
N GLN A 619 -17.54 -17.81 -26.95
CA GLN A 619 -17.32 -19.24 -26.79
C GLN A 619 -16.60 -19.55 -25.48
N MET A 620 -17.33 -20.07 -24.49
CA MET A 620 -16.80 -20.39 -23.16
C MET A 620 -16.59 -21.89 -22.98
N LYS A 621 -15.38 -22.29 -22.57
CA LYS A 621 -15.02 -23.68 -22.29
C LYS A 621 -14.52 -23.86 -20.87
N ALA A 622 -15.28 -24.61 -20.06
CA ALA A 622 -14.85 -24.97 -18.71
C ALA A 622 -13.59 -25.86 -18.74
N LYS A 623 -12.64 -25.59 -17.85
CA LYS A 623 -11.44 -26.40 -17.63
C LYS A 623 -11.22 -26.70 -16.16
N LYS A 624 -10.44 -27.74 -15.90
CA LYS A 624 -10.00 -28.08 -14.54
C LYS A 624 -8.82 -27.18 -14.15
N PHE A 625 -8.88 -26.60 -12.95
CA PHE A 625 -7.76 -25.86 -12.37
C PHE A 625 -6.50 -26.73 -12.25
N GLN A 626 -5.38 -26.24 -12.77
CA GLN A 626 -4.07 -26.89 -12.67
C GLN A 626 -3.05 -25.91 -12.07
N PRO A 627 -2.51 -26.18 -10.87
CA PRO A 627 -1.45 -25.34 -10.32
C PRO A 627 -0.14 -25.60 -11.11
N LYS A 628 0.36 -24.56 -11.78
CA LYS A 628 1.65 -24.59 -12.49
C LYS A 628 2.53 -23.47 -11.95
N PHE A 629 3.76 -23.80 -11.55
CA PHE A 629 4.72 -22.80 -11.10
C PHE A 629 5.21 -21.97 -12.27
N GLN A 630 5.16 -20.65 -12.11
CA GLN A 630 5.74 -19.67 -13.00
C GLN A 630 6.64 -18.72 -12.20
N LEU A 631 7.57 -18.04 -12.87
CA LEU A 631 8.41 -17.03 -12.22
C LEU A 631 7.54 -15.81 -11.85
N ASP A 632 7.61 -15.36 -10.60
CA ASP A 632 7.00 -14.11 -10.09
C ASP A 632 8.02 -12.99 -9.94
N TYR A 633 9.28 -13.32 -9.67
CA TYR A 633 10.33 -12.33 -9.43
C TYR A 633 11.69 -12.96 -9.69
N LEU A 634 12.58 -12.20 -10.31
CA LEU A 634 14.00 -12.52 -10.43
C LEU A 634 14.79 -11.25 -10.20
N GLY A 635 15.66 -11.25 -9.19
CA GLY A 635 16.46 -10.09 -8.84
C GLY A 635 17.85 -10.47 -8.35
N GLY A 636 18.73 -9.47 -8.24
CA GLY A 636 20.01 -9.66 -7.57
C GLY A 636 19.84 -9.47 -6.07
N SER A 637 20.25 -10.45 -5.26
CA SER A 637 20.58 -10.18 -3.87
C SER A 637 21.90 -9.43 -3.87
N THR A 638 21.87 -8.11 -3.71
CA THR A 638 22.93 -7.49 -2.94
C THR A 638 22.65 -7.87 -1.49
N GLY A 639 23.18 -9.02 -1.08
CA GLY A 639 23.38 -9.28 0.32
C GLY A 639 24.42 -8.29 0.80
N VAL A 640 24.00 -7.05 1.09
CA VAL A 640 24.66 -6.35 2.19
C VAL A 640 24.32 -7.24 3.38
N GLY A 641 25.21 -8.19 3.66
CA GLY A 641 25.19 -8.93 4.90
C GLY A 641 25.49 -7.91 5.99
N VAL A 642 24.50 -7.10 6.33
CA VAL A 642 24.51 -6.32 7.56
C VAL A 642 24.19 -7.34 8.65
N ASN A 643 25.13 -8.24 8.92
CA ASN A 643 25.20 -8.79 10.25
C ASN A 643 25.95 -7.77 11.07
N THR A 644 25.21 -6.86 11.69
CA THR A 644 25.71 -5.97 12.73
C THR A 644 25.77 -6.74 14.04
N GLY A 645 26.70 -7.70 14.06
CA GLY A 645 27.25 -8.28 15.27
C GLY A 645 28.59 -7.59 15.53
N ASN A 646 28.61 -6.78 16.59
CA ASN A 646 29.80 -6.07 17.08
C ASN A 646 30.97 -7.04 17.23
N SER A 647 32.13 -6.70 16.69
CA SER A 647 33.40 -7.30 17.10
C SER A 647 33.54 -7.11 18.63
N GLY A 648 33.87 -8.11 19.46
CA GLY A 648 34.73 -9.26 19.21
C GLY A 648 34.13 -10.65 19.41
N PHE A 649 32.86 -10.90 19.08
CA PHE A 649 32.31 -12.27 18.97
C PHE A 649 31.26 -12.44 17.83
N GLY A 650 31.67 -12.06 16.59
CA GLY A 650 31.00 -12.33 15.29
C GLY A 650 29.91 -11.32 14.89
N ALA A 651 29.81 -10.78 13.68
CA ALA A 651 30.44 -11.08 12.38
C ALA A 651 30.70 -9.78 11.58
N GLN A 652 31.73 -9.81 10.73
CA GLN A 652 32.13 -8.70 9.85
C GLN A 652 31.08 -8.42 8.76
N THR A 653 30.96 -7.15 8.37
CA THR A 653 30.29 -6.71 7.14
C THR A 653 31.01 -7.28 5.92
N GLY A 654 30.32 -8.12 5.15
CA GLY A 654 30.74 -8.57 3.83
C GLY A 654 29.71 -8.15 2.76
N LEU A 655 30.19 -7.69 1.61
CA LEU A 655 29.36 -7.49 0.43
C LEU A 655 29.29 -8.82 -0.33
N ALA A 656 28.15 -9.51 -0.26
CA ALA A 656 27.90 -10.71 -1.05
C ALA A 656 26.98 -10.37 -2.23
N GLY A 657 27.34 -10.88 -3.42
CA GLY A 657 26.49 -10.83 -4.60
C GLY A 657 25.69 -12.12 -4.72
N GLY A 658 24.43 -12.03 -5.11
CA GLY A 658 23.55 -13.18 -5.26
C GLY A 658 22.41 -12.93 -6.23
N VAL A 659 21.64 -13.99 -6.48
CA VAL A 659 20.44 -13.99 -7.30
C VAL A 659 19.33 -14.66 -6.51
N ASP A 660 18.15 -14.04 -6.52
CA ASP A 660 16.94 -14.57 -5.92
C ASP A 660 15.84 -14.69 -6.96
N ALA A 661 15.12 -15.82 -6.89
CA ALA A 661 13.98 -16.13 -7.73
C ALA A 661 12.79 -16.53 -6.86
N LEU A 662 11.62 -15.96 -7.14
CA LEU A 662 10.35 -16.38 -6.55
C LEU A 662 9.50 -17.00 -7.65
N PHE A 663 8.91 -18.16 -7.38
CA PHE A 663 7.97 -18.84 -8.24
C PHE A 663 6.65 -19.05 -7.50
N SER A 664 5.52 -19.05 -8.21
CA SER A 664 4.23 -19.44 -7.62
C SER A 664 3.25 -20.03 -8.61
N ASP A 665 2.13 -20.59 -8.14
CA ASP A 665 0.99 -20.86 -9.00
C ASP A 665 0.22 -19.59 -9.40
N ILE A 666 -0.70 -19.69 -10.37
CA ILE A 666 -1.43 -18.53 -10.90
C ILE A 666 -2.22 -17.73 -9.84
N LEU A 667 -2.57 -18.36 -8.71
CA LEU A 667 -3.26 -17.70 -7.59
C LEU A 667 -2.32 -17.24 -6.46
N GLY A 668 -1.02 -17.54 -6.54
CA GLY A 668 -0.03 -17.24 -5.49
C GLY A 668 -0.19 -18.07 -4.21
N ASN A 669 -0.96 -19.15 -4.25
CA ASN A 669 -1.26 -20.01 -3.10
C ASN A 669 -0.08 -20.89 -2.69
N ASN A 670 0.78 -21.23 -3.63
CA ASN A 670 1.99 -22.02 -3.44
C ASN A 670 3.14 -21.18 -3.95
N GLN A 671 4.11 -20.89 -3.10
CA GLN A 671 5.28 -20.07 -3.42
C GLN A 671 6.55 -20.89 -3.19
N LEU A 672 7.48 -20.80 -4.13
CA LEU A 672 8.81 -21.37 -4.04
C LEU A 672 9.83 -20.25 -4.23
N TYR A 673 10.55 -19.93 -3.18
CA TYR A 673 11.70 -19.03 -3.21
C TYR A 673 12.97 -19.86 -3.40
N ALA A 674 13.87 -19.39 -4.26
CA ALA A 674 15.23 -19.90 -4.39
C ALA A 674 16.21 -18.73 -4.42
N GLY A 675 17.26 -18.79 -3.62
CA GLY A 675 18.32 -17.78 -3.59
C GLY A 675 19.69 -18.44 -3.65
N ALA A 676 20.65 -17.80 -4.31
CA ALA A 676 22.05 -18.23 -4.37
C ALA A 676 22.95 -17.00 -4.15
N VAL A 677 23.97 -17.15 -3.32
CA VAL A 677 24.91 -16.07 -2.99
C VAL A 677 26.35 -16.56 -3.12
N LEU A 678 27.25 -15.66 -3.48
CA LEU A 678 28.68 -15.91 -3.55
C LEU A 678 29.44 -14.72 -2.96
N ASN A 679 30.42 -15.00 -2.11
CA ASN A 679 31.21 -13.99 -1.42
C ASN A 679 32.72 -14.24 -1.59
N GLY A 680 33.29 -13.79 -2.71
CA GLY A 680 34.74 -13.78 -2.95
C GLY A 680 35.39 -15.13 -3.33
N ASP A 681 35.11 -16.23 -2.61
CA ASP A 681 35.60 -17.58 -2.89
C ASP A 681 34.42 -18.53 -3.19
N ILE A 682 34.63 -19.54 -4.03
CA ILE A 682 33.62 -20.56 -4.34
C ILE A 682 33.24 -21.40 -3.12
N GLN A 683 34.12 -21.48 -2.12
CA GLN A 683 33.81 -22.11 -0.84
C GLN A 683 32.76 -21.32 -0.04
N ASP A 684 32.60 -20.04 -0.33
CA ASP A 684 31.64 -19.15 0.32
C ASP A 684 30.31 -19.12 -0.43
N ALA A 685 30.12 -20.03 -1.40
CA ALA A 685 28.86 -20.22 -2.10
C ALA A 685 27.77 -20.68 -1.13
N GLY A 686 26.71 -19.88 -1.04
CA GLY A 686 25.53 -20.18 -0.24
C GLY A 686 24.28 -20.28 -1.11
N GLY A 687 23.24 -20.90 -0.58
CA GLY A 687 21.96 -20.96 -1.23
C GLY A 687 20.84 -21.30 -0.27
N GLN A 688 19.63 -20.91 -0.64
CA GLN A 688 18.42 -21.22 0.11
C GLN A 688 17.27 -21.58 -0.82
N VAL A 689 16.43 -22.49 -0.36
CA VAL A 689 15.15 -22.83 -1.00
C VAL A 689 14.08 -22.81 0.08
N SER A 690 13.00 -22.09 -0.16
CA SER A 690 11.85 -22.04 0.75
C SER A 690 10.57 -22.27 -0.01
N TYR A 691 9.74 -23.18 0.48
CA TYR A 691 8.40 -23.41 -0.02
C TYR A 691 7.38 -22.93 1.00
N ILE A 692 6.35 -22.19 0.55
CA ILE A 692 5.26 -21.73 1.41
C ILE A 692 3.93 -22.04 0.73
N ASN A 693 3.02 -22.69 1.47
CA ASN A 693 1.64 -22.88 1.10
C ASN A 693 0.74 -21.96 1.93
N GLN A 694 -0.07 -21.15 1.26
CA GLN A 694 -1.00 -20.17 1.84
C GLN A 694 -2.42 -20.31 1.26
N LYS A 695 -2.74 -21.48 0.70
CA LYS A 695 -4.04 -21.76 0.08
C LYS A 695 -5.19 -21.63 1.09
N ASN A 696 -4.95 -22.05 2.32
CA ASN A 696 -5.92 -22.02 3.40
C ASN A 696 -5.51 -21.00 4.47
N ARG A 697 -6.39 -20.79 5.45
CA ARG A 697 -6.10 -19.91 6.59
C ARG A 697 -4.87 -20.33 7.38
N ILE A 698 -4.64 -21.62 7.53
CA ILE A 698 -3.38 -22.15 8.08
C ILE A 698 -2.37 -22.12 6.94
N GLY A 699 -1.38 -21.25 7.07
CA GLY A 699 -0.22 -21.24 6.19
C GLY A 699 0.88 -22.11 6.78
N TRP A 700 1.66 -22.75 5.92
CA TRP A 700 2.83 -23.51 6.34
C TRP A 700 3.93 -23.38 5.32
N GLY A 701 5.16 -23.54 5.75
CA GLY A 701 6.32 -23.50 4.87
C GLY A 701 7.45 -24.38 5.37
N ILE A 702 8.32 -24.74 4.44
CA ILE A 702 9.55 -25.49 4.69
C ILE A 702 10.68 -24.69 4.07
N ASN A 703 11.77 -24.53 4.79
CA ASN A 703 12.95 -23.82 4.30
C ASN A 703 14.20 -24.67 4.51
N ALA A 704 15.10 -24.64 3.55
CA ALA A 704 16.42 -25.21 3.67
C ALA A 704 17.46 -24.21 3.16
N TYR A 705 18.58 -24.05 3.87
CA TYR A 705 19.67 -23.19 3.41
C TYR A 705 21.03 -23.70 3.81
N HIS A 706 22.03 -23.21 3.09
CA HIS A 706 23.45 -23.29 3.39
C HIS A 706 24.07 -21.90 3.22
N PHE A 707 24.70 -21.38 4.27
CA PHE A 707 25.45 -20.12 4.20
C PHE A 707 26.81 -20.26 4.88
N ALA A 708 27.80 -19.57 4.33
CA ALA A 708 29.13 -19.45 4.91
C ALA A 708 29.31 -18.05 5.49
N PHE A 709 29.67 -17.97 6.77
CA PHE A 709 30.01 -16.73 7.46
C PHE A 709 31.51 -16.67 7.67
N GLN A 710 32.12 -15.53 7.35
CA GLN A 710 33.54 -15.31 7.53
C GLN A 710 33.80 -14.40 8.73
N ASN A 711 34.77 -14.77 9.56
CA ASN A 711 35.37 -13.89 10.56
C ASN A 711 36.90 -13.97 10.46
N GLY A 712 37.56 -12.83 10.60
CA GLY A 712 39.02 -12.76 10.66
C GLY A 712 39.51 -12.62 12.09
N PHE A 713 40.67 -13.20 12.39
CA PHE A 713 41.45 -12.85 13.56
C PHE A 713 42.87 -12.53 13.13
N TYR A 714 43.50 -11.63 13.86
CA TYR A 714 44.90 -11.28 13.68
C TYR A 714 45.61 -11.55 14.99
N GLN A 715 46.67 -12.35 14.93
CA GLN A 715 47.51 -12.64 16.08
C GLN A 715 48.88 -11.98 15.85
N ARG A 716 49.25 -11.12 16.81
CA ARG A 716 50.53 -10.41 16.81
C ARG A 716 51.66 -11.43 16.99
N GLY A 717 52.72 -11.27 16.20
CA GLY A 717 53.63 -12.35 15.90
C GLY A 717 54.58 -12.79 17.02
N GLU A 718 54.96 -14.06 16.92
CA GLU A 718 56.04 -14.70 17.68
C GLU A 718 57.29 -14.83 16.81
N VAL A 719 58.48 -14.85 17.42
CA VAL A 719 59.73 -15.10 16.70
C VAL A 719 59.85 -16.60 16.46
N VAL A 720 59.83 -17.01 15.20
CA VAL A 720 59.99 -18.41 14.79
C VAL A 720 61.26 -18.57 13.99
N THR A 721 61.96 -19.69 14.18
CA THR A 721 63.14 -20.01 13.39
C THR A 721 62.69 -20.78 12.15
N VAL A 722 62.97 -20.24 10.96
CA VAL A 722 62.64 -20.87 9.69
C VAL A 722 63.94 -21.30 9.00
N GLU A 723 63.97 -22.54 8.51
CA GLU A 723 65.07 -23.08 7.70
C GLU A 723 65.11 -22.32 6.35
N THR A 724 66.19 -21.58 6.11
CA THR A 724 66.41 -20.86 4.83
C THR A 724 67.57 -21.50 4.07
N PRO A 725 67.73 -21.24 2.75
CA PRO A 725 68.90 -21.72 1.99
C PRO A 725 70.26 -21.29 2.58
N SER A 726 70.26 -20.27 3.44
CA SER A 726 71.40 -19.70 4.17
C SER A 726 71.53 -20.18 5.64
N GLY A 727 70.66 -21.11 6.08
CA GLY A 727 70.61 -21.65 7.45
C GLY A 727 69.38 -21.18 8.25
N PRO A 728 69.24 -21.64 9.52
CA PRO A 728 68.11 -21.29 10.38
C PRO A 728 68.10 -19.78 10.66
N THR A 729 67.06 -19.07 10.22
CA THR A 729 66.94 -17.62 10.37
C THR A 729 65.72 -17.29 11.24
N PRO A 730 65.88 -16.45 12.29
CA PRO A 730 64.75 -16.00 13.09
C PRO A 730 63.92 -14.99 12.30
N LEU A 731 62.61 -15.24 12.20
CA LEU A 731 61.64 -14.39 11.53
C LEU A 731 60.49 -14.06 12.47
N TYR A 732 59.97 -12.85 12.35
CA TYR A 732 58.76 -12.43 13.04
C TYR A 732 57.54 -12.94 12.25
N LYS A 733 56.73 -13.82 12.83
CA LYS A 733 55.58 -14.45 12.17
C LYS A 733 54.27 -13.79 12.59
N GLU A 734 53.64 -13.03 11.71
CA GLU A 734 52.27 -12.57 11.91
C GLU A 734 51.26 -13.58 11.35
N ILE A 735 50.19 -13.87 12.10
CA ILE A 735 49.15 -14.80 11.67
C ILE A 735 47.87 -14.02 11.40
N LEU A 736 47.42 -14.04 10.15
CA LEU A 736 46.07 -13.64 9.77
C LEU A 736 45.22 -14.89 9.56
N GLY A 737 44.35 -15.18 10.51
CA GLY A 737 43.42 -16.29 10.45
C GLY A 737 42.07 -15.89 9.87
N ILE A 738 41.55 -16.67 8.93
CA ILE A 738 40.19 -16.57 8.41
C ILE A 738 39.41 -17.80 8.87
N ASN A 739 38.47 -17.60 9.78
CA ASN A 739 37.52 -18.61 10.21
C ASN A 739 36.24 -18.53 9.37
N ARG A 740 35.90 -19.63 8.68
CA ARG A 740 34.65 -19.80 7.95
C ARG A 740 33.73 -20.72 8.73
N VAL A 741 32.55 -20.23 9.07
CA VAL A 741 31.48 -21.01 9.72
C VAL A 741 30.40 -21.28 8.70
N PHE A 742 30.25 -22.55 8.34
CA PHE A 742 29.18 -23.04 7.48
C PHE A 742 27.96 -23.37 8.34
N GLN A 743 26.85 -22.68 8.11
CA GLN A 743 25.57 -22.99 8.69
C GLN A 743 24.67 -23.65 7.66
N GLN A 744 24.13 -24.81 7.99
CA GLN A 744 23.10 -25.49 7.22
C GLN A 744 21.85 -25.56 8.08
N ARG A 745 20.68 -25.31 7.50
CA ARG A 745 19.41 -25.40 8.20
C ARG A 745 18.39 -26.11 7.35
N ILE A 746 17.56 -26.92 7.98
CA ILE A 746 16.24 -27.28 7.47
C ILE A 746 15.20 -26.98 8.55
N GLY A 747 14.13 -26.30 8.17
CA GLY A 747 13.07 -25.88 9.07
C GLY A 747 11.70 -26.01 8.45
N ALA A 748 10.70 -26.15 9.31
CA ALA A 748 9.30 -26.08 8.96
C ALA A 748 8.62 -25.05 9.87
N THR A 749 7.71 -24.27 9.31
CA THR A 749 6.93 -23.27 10.04
C THR A 749 5.46 -23.42 9.68
N VAL A 750 4.59 -23.26 10.66
CA VAL A 750 3.14 -23.15 10.53
C VAL A 750 2.72 -21.83 11.14
N PHE A 751 1.86 -21.08 10.47
CA PHE A 751 1.34 -19.83 10.99
C PHE A 751 -0.17 -19.75 10.81
N TYR A 752 -0.84 -19.20 11.81
CA TYR A 752 -2.29 -18.97 11.82
C TYR A 752 -2.59 -17.50 12.12
N PRO A 753 -3.01 -16.72 11.11
CA PRO A 753 -3.44 -15.35 11.30
C PRO A 753 -4.89 -15.29 11.82
N PHE A 754 -5.05 -14.78 13.04
CA PHE A 754 -6.35 -14.52 13.66
C PHE A 754 -7.04 -13.30 13.04
N SER A 755 -6.25 -12.28 12.68
CA SER A 755 -6.67 -11.04 12.04
C SER A 755 -5.53 -10.44 11.21
N VAL A 756 -5.77 -9.30 10.56
CA VAL A 756 -4.70 -8.51 9.91
C VAL A 756 -3.61 -8.04 10.88
N THR A 757 -3.88 -8.04 12.19
CA THR A 757 -2.94 -7.57 13.22
C THR A 757 -2.41 -8.65 14.15
N LYS A 758 -2.95 -9.87 14.17
CA LYS A 758 -2.59 -10.90 15.15
C LYS A 758 -2.40 -12.28 14.50
N ARG A 759 -1.32 -12.98 14.86
CA ARG A 759 -1.04 -14.36 14.42
C ARG A 759 -0.35 -15.18 15.52
N VAL A 760 -0.47 -16.50 15.42
CA VAL A 760 0.40 -17.46 16.11
C VAL A 760 1.30 -18.14 15.08
N GLU A 761 2.53 -18.43 15.46
CA GLU A 761 3.56 -19.11 14.68
C GLU A 761 4.06 -20.30 15.47
N LEU A 762 4.21 -21.44 14.81
CA LEU A 762 4.85 -22.64 15.32
C LEU A 762 5.95 -23.02 14.35
N GLY A 763 7.10 -23.45 14.84
CA GLY A 763 8.19 -23.87 13.96
C GLY A 763 9.02 -24.97 14.60
N ALA A 764 9.71 -25.72 13.75
CA ALA A 764 10.75 -26.64 14.16
C ALA A 764 11.91 -26.53 13.16
N ALA A 765 13.14 -26.54 13.63
CA ALA A 765 14.30 -26.54 12.75
C ALA A 765 15.44 -27.37 13.33
N THR A 766 16.28 -27.86 12.42
CA THR A 766 17.57 -28.45 12.73
C THR A 766 18.64 -27.65 11.99
N GLU A 767 19.68 -27.29 12.73
CA GLU A 767 20.80 -26.46 12.27
C GLU A 767 22.12 -27.17 12.52
N PHE A 768 22.92 -27.28 11.47
CA PHE A 768 24.25 -27.87 11.53
C PHE A 768 25.28 -26.79 11.26
N PHE A 769 26.19 -26.60 12.20
CA PHE A 769 27.32 -25.71 12.06
C PHE A 769 28.59 -26.53 11.90
N SER A 770 29.46 -26.09 10.99
CA SER A 770 30.82 -26.59 10.89
C SER A 770 31.76 -25.44 10.61
N SER A 771 33.00 -25.52 11.08
CA SER A 771 33.98 -24.45 10.90
C SER A 771 35.23 -24.93 10.17
N ARG A 772 35.87 -24.00 9.47
CA ARG A 772 37.16 -24.19 8.81
C ARG A 772 38.00 -22.94 8.98
N VAL A 773 39.18 -23.10 9.55
CA VAL A 773 40.15 -22.00 9.73
C VAL A 773 41.25 -22.12 8.66
N THR A 774 41.54 -21.01 7.99
CA THR A 774 42.68 -20.84 7.09
C THR A 774 43.59 -19.77 7.64
N GLU A 775 44.85 -20.10 7.88
CA GLU A 775 45.86 -19.14 8.35
C GLU A 775 46.72 -18.68 7.18
N TYR A 776 46.98 -17.38 7.12
CA TYR A 776 47.99 -16.75 6.30
C TYR A 776 49.10 -16.30 7.24
N ASN A 777 50.23 -16.99 7.20
CA ASN A 777 51.38 -16.62 8.02
C ASN A 777 52.27 -15.70 7.17
N ASN A 778 52.51 -14.50 7.66
CA ASN A 778 53.41 -13.53 7.04
C ASN A 778 54.69 -13.46 7.86
N TYR A 779 55.83 -13.67 7.22
CA TYR A 779 57.14 -13.68 7.85
C TYR A 779 57.87 -12.38 7.53
N TYR A 780 58.45 -11.76 8.55
CA TYR A 780 59.22 -10.53 8.41
C TYR A 780 60.58 -10.65 9.08
N THR A 781 61.58 -9.98 8.53
CA THR A 781 62.85 -9.73 9.24
C THR A 781 62.65 -8.58 10.22
N PHE A 782 63.38 -8.59 11.32
CA PHE A 782 63.29 -7.59 12.37
C PHE A 782 64.68 -7.15 12.85
N ASP A 783 64.79 -5.94 13.40
CA ASP A 783 66.04 -5.42 13.94
C ASP A 783 66.31 -5.91 15.37
N GLN A 784 67.49 -5.57 15.90
CA GLN A 784 67.90 -5.87 17.28
C GLN A 784 66.99 -5.25 18.37
N PHE A 785 66.06 -4.37 18.00
CA PHE A 785 65.08 -3.75 18.89
C PHE A 785 63.66 -4.33 18.69
N GLY A 786 63.49 -5.31 17.80
CA GLY A 786 62.21 -5.96 17.52
C GLY A 786 61.33 -5.23 16.50
N ASN A 787 61.85 -4.23 15.79
CA ASN A 787 61.09 -3.52 14.76
C ASN A 787 61.15 -4.29 13.43
N ILE A 788 60.00 -4.41 12.76
CA ILE A 788 59.88 -5.05 11.45
C ILE A 788 60.67 -4.24 10.40
N ILE A 789 61.63 -4.89 9.73
CA ILE A 789 62.49 -4.27 8.70
C ILE A 789 61.95 -4.55 7.30
N SER A 790 61.68 -5.81 6.96
CA SER A 790 61.26 -6.18 5.60
C SER A 790 60.43 -7.47 5.58
N PHE A 791 59.52 -7.58 4.62
CA PHE A 791 58.74 -8.79 4.37
C PHE A 791 59.64 -9.87 3.75
N TYR A 792 59.67 -11.05 4.37
CA TYR A 792 60.45 -12.20 3.93
C TYR A 792 59.63 -13.13 3.01
N GLY A 793 58.37 -13.40 3.37
CA GLY A 793 57.50 -14.28 2.60
C GLY A 793 56.20 -14.61 3.33
N SER A 794 55.31 -15.34 2.67
CA SER A 794 54.04 -15.78 3.27
C SER A 794 53.71 -17.21 2.87
N ASP A 795 53.13 -17.98 3.79
CA ASP A 795 52.54 -19.28 3.49
C ASP A 795 51.08 -19.37 3.96
N ARG A 796 50.36 -20.37 3.43
CA ARG A 796 48.95 -20.59 3.71
C ARG A 796 48.77 -22.00 4.26
N GLN A 797 48.24 -22.09 5.47
CA GLN A 797 47.90 -23.37 6.10
C GLN A 797 46.39 -23.49 6.31
N ARG A 798 45.84 -24.67 6.05
CA ARG A 798 44.48 -25.03 6.45
C ARG A 798 44.55 -25.82 7.74
N LEU A 799 43.91 -25.34 8.79
CA LEU A 799 43.82 -26.09 10.04
C LEU A 799 42.82 -27.25 9.89
N PRO A 800 42.93 -28.30 10.73
CA PRO A 800 41.94 -29.37 10.80
C PRO A 800 40.52 -28.82 11.00
N LYS A 801 39.51 -29.57 10.52
CA LYS A 801 38.10 -29.21 10.68
C LYS A 801 37.79 -29.01 12.17
N GLY A 802 37.25 -27.84 12.53
CA GLY A 802 36.84 -27.55 13.90
C GLY A 802 35.62 -28.38 14.34
N ALA A 803 35.23 -28.26 15.60
CA ALA A 803 34.05 -28.94 16.14
C ALA A 803 32.79 -28.62 15.30
N SER A 804 32.00 -29.64 15.01
CA SER A 804 30.67 -29.49 14.42
C SER A 804 29.63 -29.37 15.52
N LEU A 805 28.60 -28.55 15.30
CA LEU A 805 27.52 -28.33 16.25
C LEU A 805 26.18 -28.63 15.58
N ASN A 806 25.30 -29.36 16.27
CA ASN A 806 23.94 -29.65 15.84
C ASN A 806 22.94 -29.09 16.86
N LEU A 807 22.07 -28.20 16.41
CA LEU A 807 21.00 -27.60 17.20
C LEU A 807 19.65 -27.99 16.62
N ASN A 808 18.76 -28.55 17.45
CA ASN A 808 17.38 -28.78 17.04
C ASN A 808 16.46 -28.02 17.99
N ASN A 809 15.58 -27.22 17.41
CA ASN A 809 14.66 -26.41 18.19
C ASN A 809 13.21 -26.59 17.74
N ILE A 810 12.30 -26.41 18.70
CA ILE A 810 10.88 -26.22 18.47
C ILE A 810 10.51 -24.85 19.05
N GLN A 811 9.75 -24.06 18.31
CA GLN A 811 9.41 -22.70 18.68
C GLN A 811 7.92 -22.42 18.54
N ALA A 812 7.40 -21.58 19.43
CA ALA A 812 6.05 -21.05 19.36
C ALA A 812 6.09 -19.55 19.66
N ALA A 813 5.37 -18.74 18.87
CA ALA A 813 5.29 -17.30 19.07
C ALA A 813 3.90 -16.74 18.80
N PHE A 814 3.47 -15.80 19.63
CA PHE A 814 2.31 -14.96 19.40
C PHE A 814 2.77 -13.56 18.99
N VAL A 815 2.35 -13.13 17.80
CA VAL A 815 2.76 -11.86 17.19
C VAL A 815 1.55 -10.98 17.01
N GLY A 816 1.69 -9.72 17.39
CA GLY A 816 0.74 -8.68 17.05
C GLY A 816 1.45 -7.46 16.44
N ASP A 817 0.92 -6.92 15.34
CA ASP A 817 1.45 -5.72 14.69
C ASP A 817 0.32 -4.86 14.11
N ASN A 818 0.27 -3.60 14.52
CA ASN A 818 -0.61 -2.55 13.99
C ASN A 818 0.17 -1.24 13.81
N SER A 819 1.40 -1.36 13.31
CA SER A 819 2.28 -0.22 13.05
C SER A 819 1.86 0.53 11.77
N TYR A 820 2.02 1.85 11.76
CA TYR A 820 1.83 2.75 10.61
C TYR A 820 3.15 3.48 10.37
N PHE A 821 3.70 3.31 9.18
CA PHE A 821 5.02 3.82 8.81
C PHE A 821 4.94 5.27 8.33
N GLY A 822 5.96 6.05 8.71
CA GLY A 822 6.35 7.25 8.00
C GLY A 822 7.36 6.91 6.92
N PHE A 823 8.24 7.86 6.60
CA PHE A 823 9.25 7.63 5.57
C PHE A 823 10.51 6.93 6.11
N THR A 824 10.91 7.05 7.39
CA THR A 824 12.08 6.28 7.91
C THR A 824 11.80 5.30 9.04
N ALA A 825 10.60 5.32 9.65
CA ALA A 825 10.26 4.44 10.76
C ALA A 825 8.74 4.46 11.05
N PRO A 826 8.21 3.56 11.90
CA PRO A 826 6.85 3.68 12.42
C PRO A 826 6.60 5.01 13.14
N LEU A 827 5.52 5.71 12.76
CA LEU A 827 5.06 6.95 13.39
C LEU A 827 4.00 6.69 14.46
N LYS A 828 3.15 5.68 14.27
CA LYS A 828 2.01 5.40 15.12
C LYS A 828 1.74 3.91 15.19
N GLY A 829 1.16 3.44 16.30
CA GLY A 829 0.69 2.06 16.42
C GLY A 829 1.48 1.28 17.46
N TRP A 830 1.53 -0.04 17.31
CA TRP A 830 2.19 -0.93 18.26
C TRP A 830 2.60 -2.24 17.58
N ARG A 831 3.59 -2.92 18.16
CA ARG A 831 4.02 -4.26 17.79
C ARG A 831 4.43 -5.04 19.04
N TYR A 832 4.10 -6.32 19.12
CA TYR A 832 4.67 -7.21 20.12
C TYR A 832 4.92 -8.61 19.55
N ARG A 833 5.93 -9.29 20.11
CA ARG A 833 6.21 -10.71 19.89
C ARG A 833 6.51 -11.34 21.25
N VAL A 834 5.73 -12.35 21.61
CA VAL A 834 5.99 -13.20 22.78
C VAL A 834 6.23 -14.61 22.27
N GLY A 835 7.35 -15.22 22.61
CA GLY A 835 7.70 -16.55 22.11
C GLY A 835 8.50 -17.38 23.09
N VAL A 836 8.45 -18.68 22.86
CA VAL A 836 9.24 -19.69 23.55
C VAL A 836 9.91 -20.56 22.50
N GLU A 837 11.19 -20.85 22.70
CA GLU A 837 11.98 -21.78 21.90
C GLU A 837 12.56 -22.82 22.83
N GLN A 838 12.56 -24.06 22.39
CA GLN A 838 12.99 -25.17 23.21
C GLN A 838 13.98 -26.00 22.39
N TYR A 839 15.20 -26.11 22.90
CA TYR A 839 16.28 -26.90 22.33
C TYR A 839 16.33 -28.22 23.12
N LEU A 840 15.93 -29.33 22.50
CA LEU A 840 15.75 -30.64 23.20
C LEU A 840 16.62 -31.75 22.64
N LEU A 841 17.08 -31.59 21.40
CA LEU A 841 17.78 -32.63 20.64
C LEU A 841 19.03 -31.96 20.04
N GLY A 842 20.21 -32.55 20.21
CA GLY A 842 21.48 -31.98 19.75
C GLY A 842 22.46 -31.71 20.89
N ASP A 843 23.45 -30.86 20.63
CA ASP A 843 24.57 -30.60 21.55
C ASP A 843 24.21 -29.61 22.67
N TYR A 844 22.98 -29.07 22.68
CA TYR A 844 22.49 -28.11 23.66
C TYR A 844 21.05 -28.38 24.12
N ASN A 845 20.82 -28.26 25.42
CA ASN A 845 19.51 -28.36 26.07
C ASN A 845 19.21 -27.13 26.93
N PHE A 846 18.42 -26.21 26.38
CA PHE A 846 17.90 -25.03 27.09
C PHE A 846 16.57 -24.57 26.49
N THR A 847 15.83 -23.78 27.27
CA THR A 847 14.62 -23.07 26.86
C THR A 847 14.94 -21.60 26.72
N ALA A 848 14.54 -20.96 25.61
CA ALA A 848 14.62 -19.52 25.44
C ALA A 848 13.23 -18.89 25.45
N PHE A 849 13.09 -17.78 26.17
CA PHE A 849 11.88 -16.96 26.22
C PHE A 849 12.17 -15.59 25.61
N LEU A 850 11.25 -15.10 24.77
CA LEU A 850 11.31 -13.79 24.15
C LEU A 850 10.04 -12.99 24.45
N ALA A 851 10.20 -11.74 24.86
CA ALA A 851 9.14 -10.75 24.84
C ALA A 851 9.69 -9.43 24.28
N ASP A 852 9.31 -9.04 23.06
CA ASP A 852 9.64 -7.73 22.44
C ASP A 852 8.34 -6.95 22.26
N GLY A 853 8.21 -5.81 22.93
CA GLY A 853 7.04 -4.93 22.88
C GLY A 853 7.43 -3.51 22.45
N ARG A 854 6.70 -2.95 21.51
CA ARG A 854 6.95 -1.62 20.93
C ARG A 854 5.66 -0.81 20.82
N LYS A 855 5.76 0.49 21.13
CA LYS A 855 4.64 1.42 21.07
C LYS A 855 5.08 2.75 20.46
N TYR A 856 4.27 3.27 19.55
CA TYR A 856 4.52 4.53 18.85
C TYR A 856 3.34 5.49 19.05
N PHE A 857 3.64 6.69 19.54
CA PHE A 857 2.68 7.75 19.77
C PHE A 857 3.01 8.95 18.89
N TYR A 858 2.18 9.20 17.88
CA TYR A 858 2.31 10.38 17.04
C TYR A 858 1.60 11.58 17.68
N ALA A 859 2.34 12.66 17.87
CA ALA A 859 1.87 13.96 18.33
C ALA A 859 2.52 15.04 17.47
N LYS A 860 1.87 15.40 16.36
CA LYS A 860 2.42 16.27 15.30
C LYS A 860 3.23 17.45 15.86
N PRO A 861 4.50 17.66 15.43
CA PRO A 861 5.27 16.86 14.47
C PRO A 861 6.01 15.66 15.10
N PHE A 862 6.00 15.50 16.42
CA PHE A 862 6.81 14.52 17.14
C PHE A 862 6.24 13.10 17.08
N THR A 863 7.12 12.11 17.14
CA THR A 863 6.76 10.72 17.46
C THR A 863 7.54 10.26 18.69
N PHE A 864 6.83 9.73 19.68
CA PHE A 864 7.44 9.05 20.81
C PHE A 864 7.44 7.54 20.56
N ALA A 865 8.61 6.93 20.55
CA ALA A 865 8.78 5.50 20.35
C ALA A 865 9.34 4.85 21.62
N VAL A 866 8.68 3.80 22.08
CA VAL A 866 9.08 3.03 23.26
C VAL A 866 9.27 1.57 22.86
N ARG A 867 10.38 0.95 23.28
CA ARG A 867 10.63 -0.49 23.16
C ARG A 867 11.02 -1.07 24.51
N GLY A 868 10.47 -2.23 24.83
CA GLY A 868 10.94 -3.12 25.89
C GLY A 868 11.20 -4.50 25.30
N LEU A 869 12.38 -5.05 25.55
CA LEU A 869 12.74 -6.40 25.12
C LEU A 869 13.28 -7.19 26.31
N ALA A 870 12.78 -8.40 26.49
CA ALA A 870 13.32 -9.39 27.41
C ALA A 870 13.64 -10.65 26.62
N TYR A 871 14.87 -11.16 26.77
CA TYR A 871 15.27 -12.44 26.19
C TYR A 871 16.04 -13.23 27.24
N ALA A 872 15.56 -14.42 27.57
CA ALA A 872 16.08 -15.24 28.66
C ALA A 872 16.29 -16.67 28.21
N ARG A 873 17.50 -17.20 28.40
CA ARG A 873 17.82 -18.62 28.23
C ARG A 873 17.91 -19.27 29.61
N THR A 874 17.27 -20.44 29.76
CA THR A 874 17.22 -21.20 31.02
C THR A 874 17.47 -22.68 30.78
N GLY A 875 18.24 -23.35 31.63
CA GLY A 875 18.56 -24.77 31.51
C GLY A 875 20.04 -25.08 31.77
N LYS A 876 20.39 -26.37 31.82
CA LYS A 876 21.72 -26.84 32.24
C LYS A 876 22.86 -26.30 31.36
N GLU A 877 22.59 -26.05 30.08
CA GLU A 877 23.59 -25.60 29.11
C GLU A 877 23.30 -24.17 28.63
N SER A 878 22.49 -23.40 29.36
CA SER A 878 22.14 -22.01 29.03
C SER A 878 23.33 -21.03 29.11
N THR A 879 24.40 -21.44 29.80
CA THR A 879 25.62 -20.67 30.07
C THR A 879 26.90 -21.33 29.53
N ALA A 880 26.79 -22.39 28.73
CA ALA A 880 27.95 -23.15 28.27
C ALA A 880 28.79 -22.35 27.23
N PHE A 881 29.82 -21.67 27.74
CA PHE A 881 30.79 -20.85 27.00
C PHE A 881 31.63 -21.62 25.96
N SER A 882 31.66 -22.95 26.01
CA SER A 882 32.55 -23.78 25.21
C SER A 882 32.25 -23.72 23.70
N LEU A 883 31.00 -23.44 23.28
CA LEU A 883 30.59 -23.35 21.87
C LEU A 883 29.45 -22.34 21.58
N GLN A 884 28.92 -21.61 22.59
CA GLN A 884 27.85 -20.59 22.45
C GLN A 884 28.33 -19.21 22.88
N PHE A 885 28.02 -18.17 22.09
CA PHE A 885 28.25 -16.78 22.48
C PHE A 885 27.19 -16.32 23.50
N PRO A 886 27.59 -15.68 24.60
CA PRO A 886 26.65 -15.09 25.55
C PRO A 886 25.85 -13.96 24.89
N LEU A 887 24.65 -13.68 25.40
CA LEU A 887 23.85 -12.56 24.94
C LEU A 887 24.57 -11.26 25.23
N PHE A 888 24.67 -10.37 24.23
CA PHE A 888 25.39 -9.12 24.36
C PHE A 888 24.43 -7.92 24.25
N ALA A 889 24.24 -7.20 25.36
CA ALA A 889 23.36 -6.03 25.42
C ALA A 889 23.99 -4.78 24.76
N GLY A 890 25.32 -4.71 24.65
CA GLY A 890 26.04 -3.57 24.05
C GLY A 890 25.96 -3.51 22.52
N ASN A 891 25.15 -4.36 21.87
CA ASN A 891 24.94 -4.31 20.43
C ASN A 891 24.24 -2.98 20.05
N SER A 892 24.66 -2.33 18.95
CA SER A 892 24.09 -1.04 18.51
C SER A 892 22.59 -1.07 18.15
N PHE A 893 22.00 -2.26 17.97
CA PHE A 893 20.55 -2.48 17.78
C PHE A 893 19.76 -2.62 19.10
N PHE A 894 20.48 -2.71 20.22
CA PHE A 894 19.94 -2.75 21.58
C PHE A 894 20.33 -1.50 22.38
N VAL A 895 21.63 -1.27 22.60
CA VAL A 895 22.14 -0.10 23.33
C VAL A 895 23.28 0.53 22.53
N ARG A 896 23.06 1.71 21.95
CA ARG A 896 24.04 2.41 21.11
C ARG A 896 25.22 2.91 21.95
N GLY A 897 26.42 2.97 21.35
CA GLY A 897 27.62 3.58 21.97
C GLY A 897 28.51 2.64 22.80
N TYR A 898 28.20 1.33 22.83
CA TYR A 898 29.00 0.30 23.48
C TYR A 898 29.77 -0.57 22.47
N ASP A 899 30.59 0.08 21.63
CA ASP A 899 31.45 -0.56 20.63
C ASP A 899 32.73 -1.19 21.24
N GLN A 900 33.50 -1.93 20.42
CA GLN A 900 34.72 -2.64 20.84
C GLN A 900 35.71 -1.75 21.62
N ASP A 901 35.84 -0.48 21.21
CA ASP A 901 36.73 0.52 21.83
C ASP A 901 36.40 0.82 23.30
N VAL A 902 35.18 0.52 23.77
CA VAL A 902 34.81 0.61 25.21
C VAL A 902 35.54 -0.47 26.02
N TYR A 903 35.88 -1.59 25.39
CA TYR A 903 36.37 -2.81 26.05
C TYR A 903 37.88 -3.06 25.88
N GLU A 904 38.61 -2.29 25.06
CA GLU A 904 40.02 -2.53 24.69
C GLU A 904 41.10 -2.09 25.71
N SER A 905 40.79 -1.85 27.00
CA SER A 905 41.82 -1.43 27.98
C SER A 905 42.37 -2.58 28.84
N ASN A 906 43.69 -2.57 29.08
CA ASN A 906 44.38 -3.50 29.98
C ASN A 906 44.06 -3.29 31.48
N THR A 907 43.26 -2.28 31.84
CA THR A 907 43.04 -1.85 33.23
C THR A 907 41.69 -2.21 33.81
N ASP A 908 40.71 -2.66 33.01
CA ASP A 908 39.39 -3.05 33.53
C ASP A 908 38.69 -4.11 32.67
N SER A 909 39.32 -5.28 32.56
CA SER A 909 38.82 -6.47 31.83
C SER A 909 37.47 -7.00 32.35
N LEU A 910 36.94 -6.43 33.45
CA LEU A 910 35.69 -6.82 34.08
C LEU A 910 34.45 -6.11 33.51
N PHE A 911 34.63 -5.00 32.78
CA PHE A 911 33.49 -4.22 32.26
C PHE A 911 32.66 -4.99 31.21
N ILE A 912 33.31 -5.82 30.38
CA ILE A 912 32.63 -6.63 29.37
C ILE A 912 31.60 -7.59 29.99
N PHE A 913 31.90 -8.13 31.18
CA PHE A 913 31.02 -9.03 31.93
C PHE A 913 29.70 -8.35 32.37
N ARG A 914 29.64 -7.01 32.40
CA ARG A 914 28.38 -6.27 32.65
C ARG A 914 27.43 -6.27 31.45
N THR A 915 27.94 -6.59 30.27
CA THR A 915 27.20 -6.49 29.00
C THR A 915 26.85 -7.84 28.40
N VAL A 916 27.34 -8.93 29.00
CA VAL A 916 27.11 -10.30 28.57
C VAL A 916 26.30 -11.10 29.59
N GLY A 917 25.49 -12.06 29.15
CA GLY A 917 24.69 -12.91 30.05
C GLY A 917 23.93 -14.03 29.33
N SER A 918 23.23 -14.89 30.08
CA SER A 918 22.23 -15.82 29.50
C SER A 918 20.82 -15.21 29.47
N LYS A 919 20.63 -14.06 30.13
CA LYS A 919 19.40 -13.27 30.15
C LYS A 919 19.73 -11.81 29.85
N MET A 920 18.85 -11.12 29.11
CA MET A 920 18.95 -9.69 28.82
C MET A 920 17.61 -8.98 28.90
N LEU A 921 17.63 -7.74 29.40
CA LEU A 921 16.53 -6.79 29.41
C LEU A 921 16.99 -5.49 28.73
N ILE A 922 16.26 -5.03 27.72
CA ILE A 922 16.56 -3.83 26.95
C ILE A 922 15.36 -2.87 27.01
N GLY A 923 15.62 -1.60 27.23
CA GLY A 923 14.65 -0.51 27.12
C GLY A 923 15.16 0.56 26.17
N ASN A 924 14.34 0.98 25.20
CA ASN A 924 14.66 2.11 24.32
C ASN A 924 13.53 3.14 24.36
N PHE A 925 13.92 4.40 24.41
CA PHE A 925 13.03 5.54 24.24
C PHE A 925 13.60 6.46 23.17
N GLU A 926 12.78 6.80 22.16
CA GLU A 926 13.16 7.77 21.13
C GLU A 926 12.09 8.87 21.00
N ILE A 927 12.56 10.11 20.88
CA ILE A 927 11.77 11.24 20.38
C ILE A 927 12.22 11.48 18.94
N ARG A 928 11.31 11.25 17.99
CA ARG A 928 11.59 11.34 16.56
C ARG A 928 10.91 12.57 15.99
N ILE A 929 11.65 13.30 15.16
CA ILE A 929 11.24 14.52 14.51
C ILE A 929 11.45 14.33 13.02
N PRO A 930 10.36 14.20 12.24
CA PRO A 930 10.38 14.34 10.79
C PRO A 930 11.02 15.67 10.38
N PHE A 931 12.29 15.60 10.00
CA PHE A 931 13.12 16.78 9.82
C PHE A 931 12.95 17.35 8.42
N THR A 932 13.14 16.52 7.38
CA THR A 932 12.91 16.88 5.98
C THR A 932 11.96 15.87 5.32
N GLY A 933 10.96 16.37 4.57
CA GLY A 933 9.99 15.53 3.88
C GLY A 933 8.74 16.29 3.39
N PRO A 934 7.58 15.62 3.25
CA PRO A 934 6.32 16.29 2.95
C PRO A 934 5.93 17.28 4.06
N ARG A 935 5.41 18.46 3.69
CA ARG A 935 5.03 19.53 4.64
C ARG A 935 3.96 19.09 5.66
N GLN A 936 3.18 18.08 5.31
CA GLN A 936 2.15 17.51 6.18
C GLN A 936 2.75 16.82 7.42
N LEU A 937 3.93 16.23 7.29
CA LEU A 937 4.58 15.40 8.32
C LEU A 937 5.86 16.02 8.90
N SER A 938 6.60 16.80 8.10
CA SER A 938 7.95 17.28 8.42
C SER A 938 8.06 18.77 8.70
N LEU A 939 9.11 19.16 9.43
CA LEU A 939 9.44 20.55 9.73
C LEU A 939 9.86 21.32 8.46
N PHE A 940 10.71 20.72 7.62
CA PHE A 940 11.21 21.33 6.40
C PHE A 940 10.76 20.55 5.16
N LYS A 941 10.20 21.26 4.19
CA LYS A 941 9.74 20.64 2.94
C LYS A 941 10.94 20.13 2.13
N SER A 942 10.93 18.85 1.78
CA SER A 942 11.89 18.21 0.88
C SER A 942 11.23 17.04 0.16
N ASN A 943 11.46 16.94 -1.15
CA ASN A 943 10.97 15.82 -1.97
C ASN A 943 12.08 14.80 -2.29
N PHE A 944 13.31 15.06 -1.86
CA PHE A 944 14.49 14.25 -2.20
C PHE A 944 15.15 13.65 -0.97
N LEU A 945 15.39 14.48 0.05
CA LEU A 945 15.90 14.04 1.35
C LEU A 945 14.72 13.79 2.30
N LEU A 946 14.47 12.53 2.63
CA LEU A 946 13.46 12.10 3.59
C LEU A 946 14.18 11.66 4.88
N THR A 947 14.13 12.49 5.93
CA THR A 947 14.96 12.26 7.13
C THR A 947 14.21 12.45 8.45
N ASP A 948 14.45 11.56 9.41
CA ASP A 948 13.98 11.68 10.80
C ASP A 948 15.16 11.93 11.73
N LEU A 949 15.13 13.05 12.45
CA LEU A 949 16.06 13.33 13.55
C LEU A 949 15.53 12.67 14.82
N ASN A 950 16.34 11.82 15.46
CA ASN A 950 15.95 11.06 16.65
C ASN A 950 16.83 11.45 17.82
N LEU A 951 16.22 11.80 18.94
CA LEU A 951 16.88 11.81 20.25
C LEU A 951 16.57 10.49 20.93
N PHE A 952 17.58 9.81 21.44
CA PHE A 952 17.39 8.49 22.02
C PHE A 952 17.97 8.35 23.42
N PHE A 953 17.37 7.45 24.19
CA PHE A 953 17.87 6.94 25.46
C PHE A 953 17.71 5.41 25.45
N ASP A 954 18.83 4.72 25.60
CA ASP A 954 18.90 3.27 25.60
C ASP A 954 19.36 2.77 26.97
N ALA A 955 18.80 1.65 27.39
CA ALA A 955 19.14 0.95 28.62
C ALA A 955 19.23 -0.55 28.34
N GLY A 956 20.24 -1.21 28.92
CA GLY A 956 20.42 -2.64 28.82
C GLY A 956 20.89 -3.23 30.15
N LEU A 957 20.45 -4.45 30.46
CA LEU A 957 20.90 -5.23 31.60
C LEU A 957 21.10 -6.67 31.14
N SER A 958 22.26 -7.24 31.43
CA SER A 958 22.57 -8.65 31.18
C SER A 958 23.02 -9.34 32.47
N PHE A 959 22.63 -10.60 32.63
CA PHE A 959 22.97 -11.44 33.77
C PHE A 959 22.88 -12.93 33.40
N PHE A 960 23.56 -13.79 34.15
CA PHE A 960 23.55 -15.24 33.99
C PHE A 960 22.48 -15.90 34.86
N GLU A 961 22.13 -17.15 34.55
CA GLU A 961 21.08 -17.90 35.24
C GLU A 961 21.43 -18.24 36.69
N THR A 962 22.72 -18.38 36.99
CA THR A 962 23.27 -18.78 38.29
C THR A 962 23.40 -17.64 39.30
N GLU A 963 23.01 -16.41 38.94
CA GLU A 963 23.22 -15.19 39.74
C GLU A 963 21.91 -14.70 40.39
N ASP A 964 21.94 -14.26 41.66
CA ASP A 964 20.78 -13.69 42.36
C ASP A 964 20.71 -12.16 42.18
N LEU A 965 19.60 -11.67 41.62
CA LEU A 965 19.35 -10.24 41.40
C LEU A 965 19.15 -9.44 42.70
N LYS A 966 19.01 -10.09 43.85
CA LYS A 966 18.83 -9.42 45.16
C LYS A 966 20.14 -8.88 45.73
N ASP A 967 21.29 -9.47 45.39
CA ASP A 967 22.62 -9.08 45.88
C ASP A 967 23.40 -8.28 44.83
N LEU A 968 22.94 -7.05 44.55
CA LEU A 968 23.57 -6.12 43.58
C LEU A 968 24.95 -5.58 44.01
N LYS A 969 25.50 -6.04 45.14
CA LYS A 969 26.81 -5.65 45.68
C LYS A 969 27.50 -6.87 46.32
N GLN A 970 28.09 -7.75 45.53
CA GLN A 970 29.14 -8.64 46.05
C GLN A 970 30.52 -8.05 45.74
N ASP A 971 31.33 -7.95 46.78
CA ASP A 971 32.78 -7.73 46.69
C ASP A 971 33.41 -9.02 46.12
N GLY A 972 33.43 -9.12 44.80
CA GLY A 972 33.87 -10.32 44.10
C GLY A 972 33.35 -10.41 42.67
N PHE A 973 33.94 -9.59 41.79
CA PHE A 973 34.02 -9.79 40.34
C PHE A 973 32.84 -9.48 39.39
N ILE A 974 31.55 -9.42 39.76
CA ILE A 974 30.51 -9.00 38.79
C ILE A 974 29.42 -8.13 39.46
N GLN A 975 29.31 -6.86 39.06
CA GLN A 975 28.20 -5.97 39.44
C GLN A 975 27.19 -5.88 38.28
N HIS A 976 25.96 -6.32 38.49
CA HIS A 976 24.86 -6.18 37.52
C HIS A 976 24.31 -4.76 37.48
N VAL A 977 25.07 -3.85 36.88
CA VAL A 977 24.67 -2.45 36.67
C VAL A 977 24.12 -2.29 35.26
N PRO A 978 22.92 -1.69 35.08
CA PRO A 978 22.41 -1.36 33.76
C PRO A 978 23.40 -0.49 32.96
N ILE A 979 23.67 -0.88 31.72
CA ILE A 979 24.33 -0.02 30.75
C ILE A 979 23.32 0.98 30.18
N LEU A 980 23.69 2.24 30.15
CA LEU A 980 22.85 3.35 29.72
C LEU A 980 23.57 4.16 28.66
N SER A 981 22.86 4.56 27.62
CA SER A 981 23.38 5.54 26.68
C SER A 981 22.31 6.52 26.23
N THR A 982 22.75 7.67 25.75
CA THR A 982 21.87 8.66 25.14
C THR A 982 22.56 9.29 23.94
N GLY A 983 21.79 9.89 23.04
CA GLY A 983 22.39 10.56 21.91
C GLY A 983 21.40 11.04 20.89
N VAL A 984 21.94 11.32 19.70
CA VAL A 984 21.19 11.79 18.54
C VAL A 984 21.49 10.89 17.34
N SER A 985 20.48 10.57 16.55
CA SER A 985 20.66 9.91 15.26
C SER A 985 19.87 10.61 14.17
N LEU A 986 20.33 10.48 12.93
CA LEU A 986 19.61 10.96 11.76
C LEU A 986 19.31 9.77 10.87
N ARG A 987 18.05 9.38 10.75
CA ARG A 987 17.63 8.36 9.80
C ARG A 987 17.42 9.02 8.45
N VAL A 988 18.01 8.46 7.41
CA VAL A 988 17.90 8.93 6.02
C VAL A 988 17.34 7.80 5.18
N ASN A 989 16.13 8.00 4.64
CA ASN A 989 15.54 7.05 3.70
C ASN A 989 16.16 7.27 2.29
N LEU A 990 16.80 6.21 1.79
CA LEU A 990 17.34 6.11 0.45
C LEU A 990 16.31 5.44 -0.47
N MET A 991 15.34 6.25 -0.94
CA MET A 991 14.36 5.88 -1.98
C MET A 991 13.49 4.64 -1.67
N GLY A 992 13.26 4.33 -0.39
CA GLY A 992 12.47 3.20 0.08
C GLY A 992 13.26 1.90 0.23
N TYR A 993 14.52 1.84 -0.21
CA TYR A 993 15.32 0.60 -0.22
C TYR A 993 16.11 0.36 1.05
N LEU A 994 16.64 1.44 1.64
CA LEU A 994 17.53 1.40 2.79
C LEU A 994 17.34 2.65 3.64
N VAL A 995 17.33 2.47 4.95
CA VAL A 995 17.47 3.55 5.91
C VAL A 995 18.88 3.53 6.49
N LEU A 996 19.61 4.61 6.22
CA LEU A 996 20.91 4.88 6.83
C LEU A 996 20.69 5.62 8.14
N GLU A 997 21.24 5.13 9.25
CA GLU A 997 21.15 5.79 10.56
C GLU A 997 22.56 6.04 11.13
N PRO A 998 23.23 7.14 10.73
CA PRO A 998 24.33 7.70 11.50
C PRO A 998 23.82 8.16 12.88
N TYR A 999 24.57 7.82 13.93
CA TYR A 999 24.28 8.24 15.29
C TYR A 999 25.53 8.72 16.02
N PHE A 1000 25.32 9.62 16.96
CA PHE A 1000 26.29 10.00 17.99
C PHE A 1000 25.72 9.58 19.35
N ALA A 1001 26.39 8.65 20.02
CA ALA A 1001 25.98 8.08 21.31
C ALA A 1001 26.99 8.42 22.40
N LEU A 1002 26.51 8.71 23.61
CA LEU A 1002 27.28 8.86 24.83
C LEU A 1002 26.95 7.69 25.76
N PRO A 1003 27.89 6.74 26.01
CA PRO A 1003 27.68 5.62 26.93
C PRO A 1003 27.85 6.10 28.38
N ILE A 1004 26.75 6.44 29.04
CA ILE A 1004 26.72 7.07 30.37
C ILE A 1004 27.27 6.12 31.45
N SER A 1005 26.98 4.82 31.34
CA SER A 1005 27.47 3.83 32.32
C SER A 1005 28.88 3.30 32.04
N ALA A 1006 29.58 3.82 31.01
CA ALA A 1006 30.98 3.45 30.77
C ALA A 1006 31.91 4.01 31.88
N PRO A 1007 33.12 3.45 32.05
CA PRO A 1007 34.18 4.03 32.89
C PRO A 1007 34.45 5.49 32.53
N GLU A 1008 34.82 6.33 33.51
CA GLU A 1008 34.95 7.79 33.31
C GLU A 1008 35.91 8.18 32.18
N ASP A 1009 37.02 7.45 32.03
CA ASP A 1009 38.01 7.63 30.95
C ASP A 1009 37.48 7.21 29.56
N LYS A 1010 36.36 6.49 29.51
CA LYS A 1010 35.72 5.97 28.29
C LYS A 1010 34.37 6.64 27.96
N ARG A 1011 33.88 7.56 28.80
CA ARG A 1011 32.64 8.36 28.58
C ARG A 1011 32.86 9.47 27.55
N SER A 1012 32.93 9.10 26.28
CA SER A 1012 33.06 10.03 25.16
C SER A 1012 31.93 9.86 24.16
N TRP A 1013 31.68 10.91 23.36
CA TRP A 1013 30.78 10.81 22.20
C TRP A 1013 31.37 9.86 21.16
N ARG A 1014 30.56 8.89 20.73
CA ARG A 1014 30.94 7.88 19.73
C ARG A 1014 30.03 7.97 18.53
N PHE A 1015 30.65 7.95 17.35
CA PHE A 1015 29.93 7.86 16.10
C PHE A 1015 29.70 6.39 15.74
N GLY A 1016 28.49 6.07 15.27
CA GLY A 1016 28.24 4.79 14.64
C GLY A 1016 27.26 4.92 13.48
N LEU A 1017 27.16 3.83 12.71
CA LEU A 1017 26.36 3.80 11.50
C LEU A 1017 25.58 2.49 11.45
N ASN A 1018 24.25 2.61 11.49
CA ASN A 1018 23.36 1.47 11.29
C ASN A 1018 22.81 1.48 9.86
N PHE A 1019 22.70 0.30 9.27
CA PHE A 1019 22.02 0.07 8.00
C PHE A 1019 20.76 -0.73 8.30
N ILE A 1020 19.61 -0.14 7.99
CA ILE A 1020 18.30 -0.73 8.25
C ILE A 1020 17.64 -0.94 6.90
N PRO A 1021 17.13 -2.14 6.59
CA PRO A 1021 16.33 -2.36 5.37
C PRO A 1021 15.22 -1.31 5.24
N GLY A 1022 15.00 -0.81 4.02
CA GLY A 1022 13.91 0.10 3.73
C GLY A 1022 12.53 -0.57 3.88
N TRP A 1023 11.49 0.25 3.87
CA TRP A 1023 10.10 -0.12 4.18
C TRP A 1023 9.22 -0.03 2.94
#